data_AF-A0A816KMC8-F1
#
_entry.id   AF-A0A816KMC8-F1
#
_cell.length_a   1.000
_cell.length_b   1.000
_cell.length_c   1.000
_cell.angle_alpha   90.00
_cell.angle_beta   90.00
_cell.angle_gamma   90.00
#
_symmetry.space_group_name_H-M   'P 1'
#
loop_
_entity.id
_entity.type
_entity.pdbx_description
1 polymer ?
#
loop_
_entity_poly.entity_id
_entity_poly.type
_entity_poly.pdbx_seq_one_letter_code
_entity_poly.pdbx_strand_id
1 'polypeptide(L)'
;MSLSSSHEQPQVITCKAAVTWRAGEPLVMEEVEVSPPQPLEIRIKVVCTSLCRSDLSAWESQSLLPRIFGHEAAGIVESIGEGVTEFEKGDHVLAVFTGECGSCRHCISGKSNMCQVLGMERRGLMHSDQKTRFSIKGKPVYHYCAVSSFSEYTVVHSGCAVKVHPLAPLHKICLLSCGAAAGSLGAAWNVADVQRGSSVVIFGLGTVGLSVAQGAKLRGAAQIIGVDINSSKAEQAKIFGVTDFINSNDISEPIHQVIKRMTGGGADFSFECVGDTGVATTALQSCSDGWGMTVTLGVPKVKPEVSAHYGLFLSGKSLKGTLFGGWKPKSDLPSLIEKYMNKEIMIDELVTHDLVFDDINEAFELMREGKCLRCVLHMSKWCIESSCYVKQQVIWFAIATALARDQPNYSVFLISHLAHENLSSHLFKANVSYVPITSPPAQSSEALGTQNDSARKLFLEEKEKIKREHRQECRSAFGSIFGDGPCMDGDLVVINFFALEGWSLAELYQIRCVVAAPYVVPYSPPSGFERQFRKELPELYKYLKEAPIGKISWSDVTHWMWPLFTEEWGSWRSEELNLSCYPFADPVTDLPIWHIRPSSPLVLYGFSKEIVECPDYWPLSVRVCGFWFLPNEWQFSCNKCGDNPSSGPLGTDDSHTCSNHTELYSFVSSLEPALPIFVGLSSIGSMGFMKNPLAFLRILESVIQITGYRFIILTAGYEPLEVAICTLAQEPVKRSLQEGVSIFNGKLFCFSGMVPYNWLFRRCAAAIHHGGSGSTAAALHAGIPQIICPFMMDQFYWAEKMTWLGVAPQPLKRNHLLPESNDESIMEAAQVVAKAVYDALSSKTRDSAMEIAEILSLEDGVSEAVRVLREEVCKVSGGNQM
;
A
#
# COMPACT_ATOMS: atom_id res chain seq x y z
N MET A 1 -48.03 -2.12 20.49
CA MET A 1 -47.50 -2.70 19.23
C MET A 1 -45.99 -2.54 19.26
N SER A 2 -45.29 -3.62 19.60
CA SER A 2 -43.84 -3.68 19.73
C SER A 2 -43.20 -3.84 18.34
N LEU A 3 -42.32 -2.92 17.97
CA LEU A 3 -41.48 -3.00 16.78
C LEU A 3 -40.46 -4.12 16.98
N SER A 4 -40.65 -5.24 16.29
CA SER A 4 -39.68 -6.32 16.21
C SER A 4 -38.55 -5.91 15.27
N SER A 5 -37.36 -5.68 15.82
CA SER A 5 -36.13 -5.62 15.04
C SER A 5 -35.86 -7.01 14.44
N SER A 6 -35.95 -7.14 13.12
CA SER A 6 -35.55 -8.35 12.40
C SER A 6 -34.03 -8.53 12.51
N HIS A 7 -33.57 -9.31 13.48
CA HIS A 7 -32.20 -9.83 13.47
C HIS A 7 -32.09 -10.84 12.32
N GLU A 8 -31.44 -10.45 11.21
CA GLU A 8 -31.02 -11.39 10.17
C GLU A 8 -30.10 -12.44 10.80
N GLN A 9 -30.49 -13.72 10.73
CA GLN A 9 -29.63 -14.79 11.22
C GLN A 9 -28.40 -14.92 10.30
N PRO A 10 -27.18 -14.99 10.86
CA PRO A 10 -25.97 -15.16 10.06
C PRO A 10 -26.02 -16.48 9.29
N GLN A 11 -25.80 -16.42 7.98
CA GLN A 11 -25.81 -17.58 7.08
C GLN A 11 -24.42 -18.18 6.92
N VAL A 12 -24.32 -19.39 6.36
CA VAL A 12 -23.06 -20.00 5.92
C VAL A 12 -22.43 -19.13 4.83
N ILE A 13 -21.12 -18.88 4.91
CA ILE A 13 -20.35 -18.12 3.91
C ILE A 13 -19.47 -19.08 3.12
N THR A 14 -19.37 -18.92 1.81
CA THR A 14 -18.38 -19.63 1.00
C THR A 14 -17.23 -18.69 0.68
N CYS A 15 -16.00 -19.05 1.03
CA CYS A 15 -14.84 -18.19 0.81
C CYS A 15 -13.57 -18.98 0.46
N LYS A 16 -12.53 -18.28 0.03
CA LYS A 16 -11.22 -18.91 -0.25
C LYS A 16 -10.48 -19.23 1.04
N ALA A 17 -9.85 -20.40 1.10
CA ALA A 17 -8.90 -20.78 2.14
C ALA A 17 -7.78 -21.66 1.59
N ALA A 18 -6.62 -21.59 2.25
CA ALA A 18 -5.47 -22.45 1.94
C ALA A 18 -5.53 -23.71 2.81
N VAL A 19 -5.91 -24.82 2.19
CA VAL A 19 -6.19 -26.09 2.86
C VAL A 19 -5.01 -27.03 2.68
N THR A 20 -4.57 -27.61 3.79
CA THR A 20 -3.58 -28.69 3.76
C THR A 20 -4.28 -30.03 3.78
N TRP A 21 -4.10 -30.81 2.73
CA TRP A 21 -4.66 -32.16 2.61
C TRP A 21 -3.74 -33.24 3.18
N ARG A 22 -2.42 -33.05 3.07
CA ARG A 22 -1.38 -33.97 3.54
C ARG A 22 -0.20 -33.21 4.13
N ALA A 23 0.44 -33.80 5.14
CA ALA A 23 1.57 -33.17 5.82
C ALA A 23 2.74 -32.96 4.86
N GLY A 24 3.33 -31.76 4.87
CA GLY A 24 4.46 -31.39 4.02
C GLY A 24 4.13 -31.23 2.52
N GLU A 25 2.88 -31.43 2.08
CA GLU A 25 2.46 -31.13 0.72
C GLU A 25 2.01 -29.67 0.57
N PRO A 26 2.23 -29.02 -0.59
CA PRO A 26 1.80 -27.64 -0.81
C PRO A 26 0.34 -27.40 -0.42
N LEU A 27 0.05 -26.22 0.15
CA LEU A 27 -1.31 -25.83 0.49
C LEU A 27 -2.11 -25.64 -0.80
N VAL A 28 -3.35 -26.12 -0.80
CA VAL A 28 -4.25 -26.02 -1.95
C VAL A 28 -5.29 -24.95 -1.66
N MET A 29 -5.46 -24.00 -2.57
CA MET A 29 -6.50 -22.99 -2.49
C MET A 29 -7.84 -23.62 -2.84
N GLU A 30 -8.77 -23.65 -1.88
CA GLU A 30 -10.09 -24.27 -1.99
C GLU A 30 -11.19 -23.27 -1.63
N GLU A 31 -12.38 -23.47 -2.18
CA GLU A 31 -13.60 -22.83 -1.68
C GLU A 31 -14.11 -23.62 -0.48
N VAL A 32 -14.15 -22.98 0.68
CA VAL A 32 -14.59 -23.57 1.95
C VAL A 32 -15.87 -22.90 2.44
N GLU A 33 -16.76 -23.71 3.02
CA GLU A 33 -17.98 -23.26 3.67
C GLU A 33 -17.67 -22.97 5.15
N VAL A 34 -17.93 -21.73 5.58
CA VAL A 34 -17.75 -21.24 6.94
C VAL A 34 -19.11 -21.09 7.61
N SER A 35 -19.40 -21.98 8.54
CA SER A 35 -20.61 -21.97 9.36
C SER A 35 -20.76 -20.66 10.15
N PRO A 36 -21.99 -20.21 10.43
CA PRO A 36 -22.20 -19.03 11.27
C PRO A 36 -21.68 -19.25 12.70
N PRO A 37 -21.33 -18.15 13.41
CA PRO A 37 -20.86 -18.25 14.79
C PRO A 37 -21.96 -18.78 15.71
N GLN A 38 -21.60 -19.75 16.55
CA GLN A 38 -22.46 -20.30 17.61
C GLN A 38 -22.36 -19.43 18.88
N PRO A 39 -23.07 -19.74 19.98
CA PRO A 39 -22.99 -18.93 21.20
C PRO A 39 -21.55 -18.69 21.66
N LEU A 40 -21.26 -17.45 22.07
CA LEU A 40 -19.94 -16.95 22.46
C LEU A 40 -18.87 -16.92 21.37
N GLU A 41 -19.21 -17.18 20.11
CA GLU A 41 -18.30 -17.09 18.97
C GLU A 41 -18.51 -15.81 18.18
N ILE A 42 -17.49 -15.41 17.45
CA ILE A 42 -17.55 -14.34 16.46
C ILE A 42 -16.97 -14.84 15.15
N ARG A 43 -17.53 -14.37 14.04
CA ARG A 43 -16.96 -14.59 12.71
C ARG A 43 -16.20 -13.34 12.30
N ILE A 44 -14.96 -13.52 11.85
CA ILE A 44 -14.03 -12.46 11.49
C ILE A 44 -13.77 -12.56 9.99
N LYS A 45 -13.91 -11.44 9.28
CA LYS A 45 -13.34 -11.23 7.96
C LYS A 45 -11.86 -10.93 8.13
N VAL A 46 -11.00 -11.87 7.76
CA VAL A 46 -9.55 -11.71 7.86
C VAL A 46 -9.10 -10.70 6.81
N VAL A 47 -8.38 -9.66 7.22
CA VAL A 47 -7.82 -8.66 6.31
C VAL A 47 -6.39 -9.04 5.93
N CYS A 48 -5.63 -9.49 6.92
CA CYS A 48 -4.25 -9.91 6.77
C CYS A 48 -3.91 -10.99 7.80
N THR A 49 -3.04 -11.91 7.40
CA THR A 49 -2.47 -12.95 8.24
C THR A 49 -0.96 -12.97 8.04
N SER A 50 -0.17 -13.36 9.04
CA SER A 50 1.26 -13.59 8.84
C SER A 50 1.65 -15.04 9.04
N LEU A 51 2.67 -15.46 8.31
CA LEU A 51 3.22 -16.81 8.43
C LEU A 51 4.24 -16.86 9.56
N CYS A 52 4.14 -17.88 10.40
CA CYS A 52 5.10 -18.15 11.47
C CYS A 52 5.73 -19.55 11.33
N ARG A 53 6.92 -19.72 11.93
CA ARG A 53 7.64 -21.00 11.97
C ARG A 53 6.80 -22.12 12.62
N SER A 54 5.91 -21.76 13.54
CA SER A 54 4.97 -22.70 14.16
C SER A 54 3.98 -23.28 13.14
N ASP A 55 3.48 -22.48 12.20
CA ASP A 55 2.61 -22.97 11.13
C ASP A 55 3.38 -23.94 10.22
N LEU A 56 4.62 -23.59 9.83
CA LEU A 56 5.46 -24.48 9.02
C LEU A 56 5.73 -25.80 9.74
N SER A 57 6.13 -25.74 11.01
CA SER A 57 6.47 -26.96 11.77
C SER A 57 5.24 -27.84 11.97
N ALA A 58 4.06 -27.24 12.15
CA ALA A 58 2.80 -27.96 12.23
C ALA A 58 2.39 -28.56 10.89
N TRP A 59 2.58 -27.84 9.79
CA TRP A 59 2.35 -28.31 8.42
C TRP A 59 3.26 -29.51 8.06
N GLU A 60 4.51 -29.54 8.54
CA GLU A 60 5.44 -30.66 8.33
C GLU A 60 5.10 -31.92 9.16
N SER A 61 4.50 -31.76 10.35
CA SER A 61 4.49 -32.82 11.37
C SER A 61 3.11 -33.25 11.90
N GLN A 62 2.05 -32.45 11.71
CA GLN A 62 0.73 -32.78 12.26
C GLN A 62 -0.01 -33.83 11.45
N SER A 63 -0.69 -34.72 12.18
CA SER A 63 -1.48 -35.82 11.61
C SER A 63 -2.95 -35.51 11.39
N LEU A 64 -3.49 -34.44 11.99
CA LEU A 64 -4.91 -34.10 11.86
C LEU A 64 -5.16 -33.21 10.64
N LEU A 65 -5.63 -33.84 9.56
CA LEU A 65 -5.87 -33.23 8.24
C LEU A 65 -7.22 -33.75 7.66
N PRO A 66 -7.89 -33.02 6.75
CA PRO A 66 -7.50 -31.72 6.18
C PRO A 66 -7.68 -30.56 7.17
N ARG A 67 -6.82 -29.54 7.10
CA ARG A 67 -6.76 -28.44 8.07
C ARG A 67 -6.42 -27.10 7.41
N ILE A 68 -6.93 -26.02 7.98
CA ILE A 68 -6.57 -24.64 7.65
C ILE A 68 -5.66 -24.09 8.75
N PHE A 69 -4.43 -23.71 8.40
CA PHE A 69 -3.42 -23.17 9.31
C PHE A 69 -3.57 -21.65 9.51
N GLY A 70 -2.57 -21.02 10.16
CA GLY A 70 -2.50 -19.59 10.39
C GLY A 70 -3.06 -19.18 11.74
N HIS A 71 -2.27 -18.45 12.51
CA HIS A 71 -2.64 -17.99 13.86
C HIS A 71 -2.19 -16.56 14.19
N GLU A 72 -1.52 -15.88 13.26
CA GLU A 72 -1.18 -14.46 13.35
C GLU A 72 -2.14 -13.69 12.43
N ALA A 73 -3.17 -13.02 12.97
CA ALA A 73 -4.19 -12.42 12.12
C ALA A 73 -4.91 -11.22 12.72
N ALA A 74 -5.25 -10.31 11.82
CA ALA A 74 -6.06 -9.13 12.11
C ALA A 74 -7.20 -9.03 11.08
N GLY A 75 -8.36 -8.58 11.54
CA GLY A 75 -9.56 -8.55 10.71
C GLY A 75 -10.68 -7.71 11.30
N ILE A 76 -11.85 -7.84 10.69
CA ILE A 76 -13.05 -7.09 11.05
C ILE A 76 -14.15 -8.09 11.41
N VAL A 77 -14.86 -7.85 12.51
CA VAL A 77 -15.99 -8.69 12.93
C VAL A 77 -17.10 -8.60 11.89
N GLU A 78 -17.47 -9.75 11.33
CA GLU A 78 -18.52 -9.90 10.33
C GLU A 78 -19.87 -10.19 11.01
N SER A 79 -19.90 -11.13 11.95
CA SER A 79 -21.10 -11.46 12.74
C SER A 79 -20.74 -12.00 14.11
N ILE A 80 -21.70 -11.95 15.02
CA ILE A 80 -21.56 -12.38 16.41
C ILE A 80 -22.58 -13.47 16.72
N GLY A 81 -22.18 -14.43 17.53
CA GLY A 81 -23.05 -15.46 18.08
C GLY A 81 -23.78 -15.00 19.34
N GLU A 82 -24.75 -15.80 19.78
CA GLU A 82 -25.55 -15.51 20.96
C GLU A 82 -24.67 -15.33 22.23
N GLY A 83 -24.99 -14.34 23.06
CA GLY A 83 -24.28 -14.09 24.32
C GLY A 83 -22.96 -13.30 24.19
N VAL A 84 -22.52 -12.98 22.96
CA VAL A 84 -21.41 -12.03 22.75
C VAL A 84 -21.93 -10.61 22.95
N THR A 85 -21.32 -9.88 23.89
CA THR A 85 -21.72 -8.50 24.25
C THR A 85 -20.60 -7.48 24.03
N GLU A 86 -19.36 -7.94 23.91
CA GLU A 86 -18.16 -7.09 23.85
C GLU A 86 -17.76 -6.70 22.41
N PHE A 87 -18.36 -7.35 21.40
CA PHE A 87 -18.09 -7.12 19.99
C PHE A 87 -19.38 -6.79 19.25
N GLU A 88 -19.25 -5.94 18.25
CA GLU A 88 -20.27 -5.68 17.24
C GLU A 88 -19.70 -5.85 15.83
N LYS A 89 -20.59 -6.06 14.86
CA LYS A 89 -20.22 -6.11 13.44
C LYS A 89 -19.54 -4.80 13.04
N GLY A 90 -18.36 -4.91 12.41
CA GLY A 90 -17.52 -3.77 12.02
C GLY A 90 -16.35 -3.50 12.96
N ASP A 91 -16.30 -4.12 14.14
CA ASP A 91 -15.16 -3.97 15.05
C ASP A 91 -13.87 -4.53 14.46
N HIS A 92 -12.77 -3.80 14.61
CA HIS A 92 -11.45 -4.29 14.25
C HIS A 92 -10.92 -5.17 15.39
N VAL A 93 -10.38 -6.34 15.04
CA VAL A 93 -9.95 -7.34 16.02
C VAL A 93 -8.64 -8.01 15.63
N LEU A 94 -7.88 -8.40 16.66
CA LEU A 94 -6.80 -9.38 16.55
C LEU A 94 -7.31 -10.75 17.01
N ALA A 95 -7.09 -11.77 16.20
CA ALA A 95 -7.38 -13.15 16.56
C ALA A 95 -6.14 -13.79 17.19
N VAL A 96 -6.28 -14.24 18.43
CA VAL A 96 -5.17 -14.78 19.25
C VAL A 96 -5.35 -16.28 19.47
N PHE A 97 -4.24 -17.02 19.47
CA PHE A 97 -4.25 -18.50 19.61
C PHE A 97 -4.53 -19.00 21.04
N THR A 98 -4.53 -18.09 22.02
CA THR A 98 -4.91 -18.35 23.42
C THR A 98 -5.86 -17.25 23.84
N GLY A 99 -6.93 -17.58 24.56
CA GLY A 99 -7.97 -16.65 24.94
C GLY A 99 -7.99 -16.31 26.43
N GLU A 100 -8.94 -15.45 26.79
CA GLU A 100 -9.20 -15.00 28.16
C GLU A 100 -10.72 -15.03 28.43
N CYS A 101 -11.16 -15.94 29.31
CA CYS A 101 -12.58 -16.06 29.68
C CYS A 101 -13.00 -15.16 30.85
N GLY A 102 -12.05 -14.55 31.57
CA GLY A 102 -12.30 -13.70 32.73
C GLY A 102 -12.77 -14.39 34.02
N SER A 103 -13.26 -15.64 33.96
CA SER A 103 -13.94 -16.30 35.09
C SER A 103 -13.22 -17.55 35.64
N CYS A 104 -12.34 -18.19 34.87
CA CYS A 104 -11.65 -19.39 35.35
C CYS A 104 -10.59 -19.06 36.40
N ARG A 105 -10.20 -20.07 37.19
CA ARG A 105 -9.19 -19.95 38.26
C ARG A 105 -7.91 -19.25 37.79
N HIS A 106 -7.46 -19.52 36.57
CA HIS A 106 -6.22 -18.94 36.05
C HIS A 106 -6.39 -17.46 35.70
N CYS A 107 -7.47 -17.09 35.01
CA CYS A 107 -7.75 -15.69 34.64
C CYS A 107 -7.86 -14.80 35.89
N ILE A 108 -8.54 -15.26 36.94
CA ILE A 108 -8.72 -14.49 38.19
C ILE A 108 -7.49 -14.52 39.11
N SER A 109 -6.54 -15.45 38.89
CA SER A 109 -5.42 -15.64 39.83
C SER A 109 -4.43 -14.48 39.88
N GLY A 110 -4.35 -13.68 38.82
CA GLY A 110 -3.28 -12.68 38.61
C GLY A 110 -1.88 -13.28 38.41
N LYS A 111 -1.74 -14.61 38.36
CA LYS A 111 -0.44 -15.32 38.29
C LYS A 111 -0.15 -15.98 36.94
N SER A 112 -1.15 -16.04 36.06
CA SER A 112 -1.05 -16.81 34.82
C SER A 112 -1.94 -16.21 33.73
N ASN A 113 -1.50 -16.35 32.48
CA ASN A 113 -2.27 -16.08 31.27
C ASN A 113 -2.85 -17.34 30.62
N MET A 114 -2.64 -18.53 31.21
CA MET A 114 -3.12 -19.80 30.68
C MET A 114 -4.59 -20.04 31.05
N CYS A 115 -5.52 -19.56 30.24
CA CYS A 115 -6.93 -19.81 30.46
C CYS A 115 -7.25 -21.32 30.45
N GLN A 116 -8.01 -21.80 31.43
CA GLN A 116 -8.46 -23.20 31.48
C GLN A 116 -9.54 -23.52 30.44
N VAL A 117 -10.33 -22.51 30.06
CA VAL A 117 -11.44 -22.68 29.13
C VAL A 117 -11.00 -22.48 27.68
N LEU A 118 -10.14 -21.50 27.45
CA LEU A 118 -9.71 -21.03 26.13
C LEU A 118 -8.19 -21.10 25.96
N GLY A 119 -7.56 -22.11 26.56
CA GLY A 119 -6.13 -22.35 26.40
C GLY A 119 -5.77 -22.73 24.95
N MET A 120 -4.50 -23.09 24.73
CA MET A 120 -4.03 -23.52 23.41
C MET A 120 -4.78 -24.77 22.92
N GLU A 121 -5.59 -24.59 21.87
CA GLU A 121 -6.43 -25.66 21.32
C GLU A 121 -5.66 -26.57 20.34
N ARG A 122 -5.83 -27.90 20.50
CA ARG A 122 -5.07 -28.93 19.77
C ARG A 122 -5.92 -29.93 18.98
N ARG A 123 -7.21 -30.06 19.29
CA ARG A 123 -8.13 -31.00 18.62
C ARG A 123 -8.67 -30.44 17.30
N GLY A 124 -8.52 -29.13 17.07
CA GLY A 124 -8.93 -28.47 15.84
C GLY A 124 -10.43 -28.25 15.73
N LEU A 125 -11.09 -28.08 16.88
CA LEU A 125 -12.54 -27.93 17.01
C LEU A 125 -12.83 -26.69 17.88
N MET A 126 -14.04 -26.14 17.75
CA MET A 126 -14.47 -25.01 18.56
C MET A 126 -14.67 -25.40 20.02
N HIS A 127 -14.37 -24.47 20.93
CA HIS A 127 -14.53 -24.68 22.38
C HIS A 127 -15.99 -24.86 22.80
N SER A 128 -16.94 -24.26 22.07
CA SER A 128 -18.37 -24.22 22.39
C SER A 128 -19.06 -25.59 22.25
N ASP A 129 -18.90 -26.24 21.10
CA ASP A 129 -19.66 -27.44 20.71
C ASP A 129 -18.77 -28.61 20.26
N GLN A 130 -17.44 -28.46 20.33
CA GLN A 130 -16.47 -29.44 19.85
C GLN A 130 -16.71 -29.85 18.38
N LYS A 131 -17.14 -28.91 17.53
CA LYS A 131 -17.25 -29.11 16.08
C LYS A 131 -16.36 -28.12 15.32
N THR A 132 -16.09 -28.41 14.07
CA THR A 132 -15.49 -27.44 13.16
C THR A 132 -16.55 -26.48 12.60
N ARG A 133 -16.10 -25.33 12.11
CA ARG A 133 -16.91 -24.38 11.34
C ARG A 133 -16.61 -24.43 9.85
N PHE A 134 -15.59 -25.19 9.44
CA PHE A 134 -15.19 -25.30 8.05
C PHE A 134 -15.65 -26.64 7.44
N SER A 135 -16.25 -26.59 6.27
CA SER A 135 -16.54 -27.76 5.44
C SER A 135 -16.19 -27.54 3.98
N ILE A 136 -15.88 -28.62 3.27
CA ILE A 136 -15.75 -28.64 1.79
C ILE A 136 -16.67 -29.75 1.30
N LYS A 137 -17.70 -29.40 0.53
CA LYS A 137 -18.68 -30.36 -0.02
C LYS A 137 -19.24 -31.30 1.07
N GLY A 138 -19.57 -30.72 2.23
CA GLY A 138 -20.08 -31.44 3.40
C GLY A 138 -19.04 -32.26 4.20
N LYS A 139 -17.75 -32.28 3.82
CA LYS A 139 -16.68 -32.92 4.61
C LYS A 139 -16.03 -31.90 5.56
N PRO A 140 -15.75 -32.26 6.83
CA PRO A 140 -15.17 -31.34 7.79
C PRO A 140 -13.70 -31.02 7.47
N VAL A 141 -13.33 -29.75 7.62
CA VAL A 141 -11.94 -29.27 7.61
C VAL A 141 -11.61 -28.74 9.00
N TYR A 142 -10.49 -29.14 9.59
CA TYR A 142 -10.20 -28.84 10.99
C TYR A 142 -9.59 -27.45 11.18
N HIS A 143 -9.88 -26.86 12.34
CA HIS A 143 -9.24 -25.63 12.81
C HIS A 143 -7.79 -25.87 13.25
N TYR A 144 -7.01 -24.81 13.30
CA TYR A 144 -5.67 -24.74 13.84
C TYR A 144 -5.57 -23.58 14.84
N CYS A 145 -5.08 -23.87 16.04
CA CYS A 145 -4.89 -22.88 17.11
C CYS A 145 -6.14 -22.05 17.45
N ALA A 146 -7.35 -22.58 17.17
CA ALA A 146 -8.62 -21.87 17.30
C ALA A 146 -8.70 -20.53 16.54
N VAL A 147 -7.85 -20.34 15.51
CA VAL A 147 -7.79 -19.12 14.69
C VAL A 147 -7.99 -19.44 13.20
N SER A 148 -7.24 -20.40 12.63
CA SER A 148 -7.34 -20.78 11.21
C SER A 148 -7.44 -19.61 10.24
N SER A 149 -6.45 -18.71 10.32
CA SER A 149 -6.47 -17.46 9.57
C SER A 149 -6.00 -17.55 8.14
N PHE A 150 -5.57 -18.71 7.64
CA PHE A 150 -5.35 -18.91 6.21
C PHE A 150 -6.68 -19.16 5.47
N SER A 151 -7.62 -18.23 5.67
CA SER A 151 -8.97 -18.21 5.13
C SER A 151 -9.48 -16.76 5.14
N GLU A 152 -10.22 -16.35 4.11
CA GLU A 152 -10.82 -14.99 4.06
C GLU A 152 -11.77 -14.74 5.24
N TYR A 153 -12.44 -15.79 5.74
CA TYR A 153 -13.26 -15.74 6.93
C TYR A 153 -12.88 -16.86 7.90
N THR A 154 -12.92 -16.54 9.19
CA THR A 154 -12.74 -17.54 10.25
C THR A 154 -13.69 -17.29 11.41
N VAL A 155 -13.96 -18.33 12.19
CA VAL A 155 -14.77 -18.25 13.40
C VAL A 155 -13.89 -18.53 14.59
N VAL A 156 -13.91 -17.62 15.56
CA VAL A 156 -13.15 -17.74 16.80
C VAL A 156 -14.08 -17.58 17.99
N HIS A 157 -13.70 -18.14 19.13
CA HIS A 157 -14.38 -17.80 20.38
C HIS A 157 -14.12 -16.32 20.70
N SER A 158 -15.12 -15.57 21.16
CA SER A 158 -15.01 -14.15 21.54
C SER A 158 -13.86 -13.88 22.52
N GLY A 159 -13.68 -14.77 23.50
CA GLY A 159 -12.51 -14.83 24.39
C GLY A 159 -11.13 -14.89 23.73
N CYS A 160 -11.03 -15.33 22.47
CA CYS A 160 -9.81 -15.41 21.66
C CYS A 160 -9.71 -14.28 20.62
N ALA A 161 -10.49 -13.21 20.79
CA ALA A 161 -10.39 -11.99 20.02
C ALA A 161 -10.10 -10.81 20.94
N VAL A 162 -9.29 -9.88 20.44
CA VAL A 162 -8.96 -8.63 21.14
C VAL A 162 -9.45 -7.48 20.28
N LYS A 163 -10.35 -6.65 20.83
CA LYS A 163 -10.82 -5.43 20.17
C LYS A 163 -9.67 -4.44 20.06
N VAL A 164 -9.47 -3.88 18.88
CA VAL A 164 -8.40 -2.92 18.61
C VAL A 164 -8.99 -1.62 18.06
N HIS A 165 -8.21 -0.55 18.17
CA HIS A 165 -8.62 0.73 17.61
C HIS A 165 -8.79 0.60 16.07
N PRO A 166 -9.87 1.11 15.46
CA PRO A 166 -10.13 0.99 14.00
C PRO A 166 -9.04 1.56 13.08
N LEU A 167 -8.11 2.32 13.66
CA LEU A 167 -7.03 3.04 12.99
C LEU A 167 -5.70 2.28 13.02
N ALA A 168 -5.62 1.25 13.87
CA ALA A 168 -4.43 0.45 13.98
C ALA A 168 -4.19 -0.28 12.64
N PRO A 169 -2.98 -0.19 12.07
CA PRO A 169 -2.68 -0.78 10.77
C PRO A 169 -2.70 -2.31 10.89
N LEU A 170 -3.81 -2.93 10.47
CA LEU A 170 -4.07 -4.36 10.64
C LEU A 170 -2.91 -5.24 10.14
N HIS A 171 -2.32 -4.87 9.00
CA HIS A 171 -1.19 -5.56 8.35
C HIS A 171 0.12 -5.55 9.14
N LYS A 172 0.25 -4.70 10.16
CA LYS A 172 1.41 -4.69 11.07
C LYS A 172 1.06 -5.32 12.41
N ILE A 173 -0.10 -4.98 12.95
CA ILE A 173 -0.50 -5.47 14.28
C ILE A 173 -0.86 -6.96 14.28
N CYS A 174 -1.11 -7.60 13.13
CA CYS A 174 -1.35 -9.05 13.06
C CYS A 174 -0.20 -9.88 13.66
N LEU A 175 1.04 -9.39 13.61
CA LEU A 175 2.19 -10.04 14.26
C LEU A 175 2.07 -10.07 15.79
N LEU A 176 1.36 -9.11 16.39
CA LEU A 176 1.16 -9.00 17.84
C LEU A 176 0.19 -10.07 18.38
N SER A 177 -0.51 -10.81 17.52
CA SER A 177 -1.41 -11.87 17.98
C SER A 177 -0.72 -13.22 18.24
N CYS A 178 0.60 -13.31 17.99
CA CYS A 178 1.44 -14.48 18.33
C CYS A 178 2.54 -14.18 19.35
N GLY A 179 3.05 -15.26 19.96
CA GLY A 179 4.14 -15.22 20.92
C GLY A 179 5.48 -14.75 20.35
N ALA A 180 5.62 -14.70 19.04
CA ALA A 180 6.88 -14.34 18.42
C ALA A 180 7.21 -12.84 18.47
N ALA A 181 6.22 -11.96 18.36
CA ALA A 181 6.42 -10.53 18.56
C ALA A 181 5.98 -10.14 19.98
N ALA A 182 4.67 -10.19 20.25
CA ALA A 182 4.12 -9.78 21.54
C ALA A 182 4.65 -10.65 22.69
N GLY A 183 4.62 -11.97 22.55
CA GLY A 183 5.06 -12.86 23.62
C GLY A 183 6.56 -12.78 23.92
N SER A 184 7.38 -12.37 22.96
CA SER A 184 8.82 -12.25 23.14
C SER A 184 9.19 -10.96 23.85
N LEU A 185 8.45 -9.87 23.60
CA LEU A 185 8.48 -8.66 24.44
C LEU A 185 8.03 -8.97 25.87
N GLY A 186 6.94 -9.71 26.02
CA GLY A 186 6.41 -10.12 27.34
C GLY A 186 7.36 -11.03 28.11
N ALA A 187 8.15 -11.86 27.44
CA ALA A 187 9.16 -12.67 28.10
C ALA A 187 10.20 -11.81 28.82
N ALA A 188 10.68 -10.73 28.18
CA ALA A 188 11.59 -9.78 28.80
C ALA A 188 10.90 -8.94 29.88
N TRP A 189 9.64 -8.52 29.67
CA TRP A 189 8.96 -7.56 30.54
C TRP A 189 8.21 -8.15 31.72
N ASN A 190 7.57 -9.31 31.53
CA ASN A 190 6.63 -9.88 32.49
C ASN A 190 7.19 -11.13 33.18
N VAL A 191 8.01 -11.91 32.47
CA VAL A 191 8.49 -13.21 32.97
C VAL A 191 9.85 -13.10 33.61
N ALA A 192 10.81 -12.54 32.87
CA ALA A 192 12.14 -12.23 33.36
C ALA A 192 12.12 -10.97 34.22
N ASP A 193 11.26 -10.00 33.87
CA ASP A 193 11.26 -8.64 34.43
C ASP A 193 12.69 -8.06 34.43
N VAL A 194 13.24 -7.92 33.22
CA VAL A 194 14.61 -7.48 33.00
C VAL A 194 14.81 -6.13 33.70
N GLN A 195 15.83 -6.07 34.55
CA GLN A 195 16.14 -4.87 35.31
C GLN A 195 17.12 -3.98 34.54
N ARG A 196 17.07 -2.68 34.83
CA ARG A 196 17.99 -1.71 34.26
C ARG A 196 19.42 -2.06 34.66
N GLY A 197 20.34 -2.05 33.70
CA GLY A 197 21.74 -2.39 33.91
C GLY A 197 22.08 -3.87 33.82
N SER A 198 21.09 -4.76 33.66
CA SER A 198 21.32 -6.19 33.55
C SER A 198 22.02 -6.60 32.26
N SER A 199 22.71 -7.73 32.33
CA SER A 199 23.24 -8.47 31.19
C SER A 199 22.23 -9.52 30.70
N VAL A 200 21.98 -9.53 29.40
CA VAL A 200 20.99 -10.40 28.75
C VAL A 200 21.69 -11.19 27.66
N VAL A 201 21.50 -12.50 27.61
CA VAL A 201 21.93 -13.34 26.49
C VAL A 201 20.75 -13.99 25.78
N ILE A 202 20.76 -13.99 24.45
CA ILE A 202 19.65 -14.44 23.62
C ILE A 202 20.18 -15.48 22.63
N PHE A 203 19.70 -16.71 22.76
CA PHE A 203 20.05 -17.80 21.86
C PHE A 203 19.00 -17.93 20.75
N GLY A 204 19.41 -17.66 19.52
CA GLY A 204 18.57 -17.65 18.32
C GLY A 204 18.03 -16.26 17.99
N LEU A 205 18.48 -15.68 16.88
CA LEU A 205 18.14 -14.32 16.44
C LEU A 205 17.09 -14.32 15.31
N GLY A 206 16.04 -15.13 15.45
CA GLY A 206 14.81 -14.99 14.66
C GLY A 206 13.89 -13.91 15.24
N THR A 207 12.67 -13.77 14.72
CA THR A 207 11.68 -12.79 15.22
C THR A 207 11.47 -12.82 16.74
N VAL A 208 11.47 -14.02 17.33
CA VAL A 208 11.40 -14.23 18.79
C VAL A 208 12.58 -13.55 19.49
N GLY A 209 13.82 -13.92 19.13
CA GLY A 209 15.01 -13.37 19.75
C GLY A 209 15.19 -11.86 19.52
N LEU A 210 14.87 -11.37 18.32
CA LEU A 210 14.90 -9.94 18.01
C LEU A 210 13.90 -9.15 18.87
N SER A 211 12.71 -9.71 19.09
CA SER A 211 11.69 -9.09 19.95
C SER A 211 12.09 -9.13 21.43
N VAL A 212 12.77 -10.20 21.89
CA VAL A 212 13.39 -10.23 23.23
C VAL A 212 14.47 -9.16 23.36
N ALA A 213 15.34 -8.99 22.36
CA ALA A 213 16.40 -7.98 22.36
C ALA A 213 15.82 -6.57 22.51
N GLN A 214 14.77 -6.27 21.73
CA GLN A 214 14.05 -5.02 21.85
C GLN A 214 13.45 -4.85 23.25
N GLY A 215 12.80 -5.88 23.79
CA GLY A 215 12.19 -5.84 25.12
C GLY A 215 13.23 -5.55 26.21
N ALA A 216 14.39 -6.20 26.13
CA ALA A 216 15.52 -5.98 27.03
C ALA A 216 16.10 -4.57 26.91
N LYS A 217 16.27 -4.06 25.68
CA LYS A 217 16.74 -2.69 25.41
C LYS A 217 15.80 -1.65 26.03
N LEU A 218 14.49 -1.82 25.85
CA LEU A 218 13.47 -0.90 26.39
C LEU A 218 13.39 -0.93 27.93
N ARG A 219 13.79 -2.04 28.57
CA ARG A 219 13.98 -2.14 30.03
C ARG A 219 15.32 -1.57 30.52
N GLY A 220 16.21 -1.18 29.60
CA GLY A 220 17.49 -0.58 29.92
C GLY A 220 18.57 -1.58 30.30
N ALA A 221 18.56 -2.79 29.74
CA ALA A 221 19.69 -3.72 29.85
C ALA A 221 20.98 -3.05 29.36
N ALA A 222 22.09 -3.25 30.09
CA ALA A 222 23.38 -2.62 29.75
C ALA A 222 24.13 -3.39 28.65
N GLN A 223 23.95 -4.71 28.61
CA GLN A 223 24.60 -5.59 27.65
C GLN A 223 23.59 -6.61 27.14
N ILE A 224 23.51 -6.76 25.82
CA ILE A 224 22.61 -7.70 25.14
C ILE A 224 23.43 -8.52 24.16
N ILE A 225 23.72 -9.76 24.52
CA ILE A 225 24.55 -10.69 23.75
C ILE A 225 23.64 -11.60 22.91
N GLY A 226 23.74 -11.49 21.58
CA GLY A 226 23.04 -12.37 20.64
C GLY A 226 23.90 -13.57 20.24
N VAL A 227 23.35 -14.78 20.30
CA VAL A 227 24.02 -16.02 19.91
C VAL A 227 23.25 -16.68 18.76
N ASP A 228 23.86 -16.82 17.58
CA ASP A 228 23.26 -17.50 16.43
C ASP A 228 24.34 -18.13 15.56
N ILE A 229 24.04 -19.23 14.88
CA ILE A 229 24.98 -19.90 13.95
C ILE A 229 25.18 -19.11 12.64
N ASN A 230 24.27 -18.19 12.33
CA ASN A 230 24.30 -17.40 11.11
C ASN A 230 24.74 -15.96 11.39
N SER A 231 25.99 -15.65 11.02
CA SER A 231 26.57 -14.31 11.17
C SER A 231 25.83 -13.21 10.40
N SER A 232 25.07 -13.52 9.34
CA SER A 232 24.35 -12.49 8.58
C SER A 232 23.25 -11.79 9.38
N LYS A 233 22.81 -12.40 10.49
CA LYS A 233 21.78 -11.84 11.37
C LYS A 233 22.31 -10.76 12.32
N ALA A 234 23.63 -10.66 12.48
CA ALA A 234 24.25 -9.75 13.45
C ALA A 234 23.86 -8.28 13.19
N GLU A 235 23.86 -7.84 11.93
CA GLU A 235 23.59 -6.45 11.59
C GLU A 235 22.14 -6.06 11.86
N GLN A 236 21.19 -6.93 11.48
CA GLN A 236 19.78 -6.74 11.79
C GLN A 236 19.56 -6.72 13.31
N ALA A 237 20.24 -7.60 14.06
CA ALA A 237 20.08 -7.71 15.49
C ALA A 237 20.50 -6.45 16.26
N LYS A 238 21.47 -5.68 15.75
CA LYS A 238 21.88 -4.39 16.33
C LYS A 238 20.75 -3.37 16.34
N ILE A 239 19.91 -3.34 15.30
CA ILE A 239 18.74 -2.45 15.22
C ILE A 239 17.81 -2.69 16.42
N PHE A 240 17.58 -3.96 16.77
CA PHE A 240 16.76 -4.38 17.89
C PHE A 240 17.44 -4.28 19.26
N GLY A 241 18.72 -3.87 19.32
CA GLY A 241 19.43 -3.58 20.57
C GLY A 241 20.51 -4.57 20.97
N VAL A 242 20.82 -5.58 20.15
CA VAL A 242 21.95 -6.46 20.43
C VAL A 242 23.26 -5.66 20.41
N THR A 243 24.03 -5.72 21.49
CA THR A 243 25.31 -5.02 21.66
C THR A 243 26.48 -5.86 21.20
N ASP A 244 26.43 -7.16 21.47
CA ASP A 244 27.50 -8.11 21.19
C ASP A 244 26.92 -9.33 20.46
N PHE A 245 27.66 -9.86 19.49
CA PHE A 245 27.23 -11.02 18.71
C PHE A 245 28.24 -12.15 18.81
N ILE A 246 27.74 -13.37 18.99
CA ILE A 246 28.52 -14.60 19.04
C ILE A 246 28.00 -15.55 17.97
N ASN A 247 28.88 -15.97 17.06
CA ASN A 247 28.63 -17.13 16.24
C ASN A 247 29.15 -18.39 16.94
N SER A 248 28.26 -19.34 17.25
CA SER A 248 28.65 -20.56 17.95
C SER A 248 29.51 -21.53 17.11
N ASN A 249 29.50 -21.40 15.77
CA ASN A 249 30.34 -22.21 14.90
C ASN A 249 31.81 -21.75 14.89
N ASP A 250 32.06 -20.49 15.24
CA ASP A 250 33.40 -19.89 15.19
C ASP A 250 34.19 -20.15 16.48
N ILE A 251 33.57 -20.78 17.48
CA ILE A 251 34.14 -20.99 18.81
C ILE A 251 34.28 -22.48 19.13
N SER A 252 35.50 -22.91 19.44
CA SER A 252 35.81 -24.31 19.79
C SER A 252 35.53 -24.69 21.25
N GLU A 253 35.44 -23.71 22.14
CA GLU A 253 35.14 -23.92 23.56
C GLU A 253 33.63 -23.84 23.86
N PRO A 254 33.16 -24.34 25.02
CA PRO A 254 31.73 -24.29 25.34
C PRO A 254 31.21 -22.85 25.44
N ILE A 255 30.15 -22.54 24.68
CA ILE A 255 29.57 -21.18 24.57
C ILE A 255 29.22 -20.56 25.94
N HIS A 256 28.73 -21.35 26.89
CA HIS A 256 28.43 -20.84 28.22
C HIS A 256 29.67 -20.31 28.97
N GLN A 257 30.87 -20.82 28.71
CA GLN A 257 32.10 -20.33 29.33
C GLN A 257 32.53 -18.98 28.74
N VAL A 258 32.35 -18.82 27.42
CA VAL A 258 32.60 -17.55 26.72
C VAL A 258 31.69 -16.46 27.28
N ILE A 259 30.39 -16.75 27.37
CA ILE A 259 29.41 -15.81 27.92
C ILE A 259 29.77 -15.44 29.36
N LYS A 260 30.10 -16.43 30.20
CA LYS A 260 30.54 -16.17 31.58
C LYS A 260 31.75 -15.24 31.66
N ARG A 261 32.71 -15.33 30.74
CA ARG A 261 33.85 -14.40 30.70
C ARG A 261 33.44 -13.01 30.23
N MET A 262 32.60 -12.92 29.20
CA MET A 262 32.13 -11.63 28.65
C MET A 262 31.31 -10.83 29.66
N THR A 263 30.55 -11.51 30.53
CA THR A 263 29.66 -10.87 31.51
C THR A 263 30.23 -10.85 32.94
N GLY A 264 31.44 -11.36 33.16
CA GLY A 264 32.09 -11.36 34.48
C GLY A 264 31.51 -12.35 35.50
N GLY A 265 30.94 -13.47 35.05
CA GLY A 265 30.43 -14.55 35.92
C GLY A 265 29.19 -15.28 35.39
N GLY A 266 28.56 -14.76 34.34
CA GLY A 266 27.31 -15.26 33.75
C GLY A 266 26.33 -14.14 33.47
N ALA A 267 25.31 -14.38 32.65
CA ALA A 267 24.29 -13.38 32.36
C ALA A 267 23.21 -13.35 33.47
N ASP A 268 22.66 -12.18 33.76
CA ASP A 268 21.53 -12.07 34.69
C ASP A 268 20.30 -12.79 34.14
N PHE A 269 20.08 -12.65 32.83
CA PHE A 269 18.97 -13.28 32.12
C PHE A 269 19.46 -13.96 30.85
N SER A 270 18.98 -15.18 30.59
CA SER A 270 19.16 -15.86 29.32
C SER A 270 17.84 -16.27 28.69
N PHE A 271 17.75 -16.17 27.37
CA PHE A 271 16.55 -16.48 26.61
C PHE A 271 16.85 -17.53 25.54
N GLU A 272 16.13 -18.65 25.57
CA GLU A 272 16.21 -19.70 24.56
C GLU A 272 15.09 -19.49 23.54
N CYS A 273 15.46 -19.18 22.29
CA CYS A 273 14.55 -18.78 21.22
C CYS A 273 14.66 -19.67 19.97
N VAL A 274 15.27 -20.86 20.07
CA VAL A 274 15.51 -21.80 18.95
C VAL A 274 14.52 -22.96 18.97
N GLY A 275 14.24 -23.51 20.15
CA GLY A 275 13.52 -24.77 20.34
C GLY A 275 14.46 -25.98 20.40
N ASP A 276 15.71 -25.78 20.79
CA ASP A 276 16.67 -26.87 20.98
C ASP A 276 16.91 -27.09 22.49
N THR A 277 16.70 -28.33 22.96
CA THR A 277 16.80 -28.65 24.39
C THR A 277 18.25 -28.62 24.92
N GLY A 278 19.23 -28.84 24.05
CA GLY A 278 20.65 -28.65 24.36
C GLY A 278 21.02 -27.18 24.48
N VAL A 279 20.46 -26.33 23.62
CA VAL A 279 20.59 -24.86 23.73
C VAL A 279 19.91 -24.36 25.01
N ALA A 280 18.76 -24.90 25.41
CA ALA A 280 18.12 -24.55 26.70
C ALA A 280 19.05 -24.86 27.89
N THR A 281 19.73 -26.00 27.85
CA THR A 281 20.72 -26.38 28.86
C THR A 281 21.92 -25.43 28.87
N THR A 282 22.40 -25.06 27.67
CA THR A 282 23.51 -24.11 27.50
C THR A 282 23.12 -22.72 28.00
N ALA A 283 21.90 -22.27 27.73
CA ALA A 283 21.35 -21.00 28.21
C ALA A 283 21.29 -20.97 29.74
N LEU A 284 20.88 -22.08 30.38
CA LEU A 284 20.92 -22.22 31.84
C LEU A 284 22.34 -22.20 32.41
N GLN A 285 23.29 -22.85 31.73
CA GLN A 285 24.70 -22.83 32.14
C GLN A 285 25.33 -21.43 31.99
N SER A 286 24.83 -20.61 31.06
CA SER A 286 25.37 -19.28 30.74
C SER A 286 24.95 -18.20 31.75
N CYS A 287 23.94 -18.47 32.57
CA CYS A 287 23.47 -17.54 33.59
C CYS A 287 24.46 -17.36 34.74
N SER A 288 24.33 -16.27 35.50
CA SER A 288 25.04 -16.00 36.75
C SER A 288 24.65 -17.00 37.83
N ASP A 289 25.62 -17.44 38.62
CA ASP A 289 25.36 -18.20 39.84
C ASP A 289 24.68 -17.25 40.87
N GLY A 290 23.77 -17.76 41.70
CA GLY A 290 23.03 -17.01 42.71
C GLY A 290 21.62 -16.58 42.28
N TRP A 291 21.47 -15.90 41.14
CA TRP A 291 20.19 -15.30 40.74
C TRP A 291 19.81 -15.47 39.26
N GLY A 292 20.72 -15.98 38.42
CA GLY A 292 20.52 -15.96 36.98
C GLY A 292 19.29 -16.76 36.52
N MET A 293 18.51 -16.18 35.61
CA MET A 293 17.23 -16.74 35.15
C MET A 293 17.24 -17.04 33.66
N THR A 294 16.88 -18.26 33.31
CA THR A 294 16.68 -18.70 31.93
C THR A 294 15.20 -18.78 31.61
N VAL A 295 14.79 -18.14 30.52
CA VAL A 295 13.43 -18.21 29.98
C VAL A 295 13.44 -18.95 28.65
N THR A 296 12.67 -20.03 28.54
CA THR A 296 12.51 -20.79 27.29
C THR A 296 11.26 -20.33 26.54
N LEU A 297 11.45 -20.02 25.26
CA LEU A 297 10.42 -19.60 24.31
C LEU A 297 10.33 -20.53 23.09
N GLY A 298 11.45 -21.15 22.73
CA GLY A 298 11.53 -22.07 21.61
C GLY A 298 10.65 -23.30 21.79
N VAL A 299 10.05 -23.79 20.69
CA VAL A 299 9.21 -24.98 20.69
C VAL A 299 10.01 -26.17 20.17
N PRO A 300 10.26 -27.22 20.98
CA PRO A 300 11.08 -28.35 20.55
C PRO A 300 10.41 -29.21 19.48
N LYS A 301 11.17 -29.58 18.44
CA LYS A 301 10.69 -30.41 17.33
C LYS A 301 10.71 -31.92 17.64
N VAL A 302 11.74 -32.40 18.33
CA VAL A 302 11.98 -33.84 18.57
C VAL A 302 12.52 -34.03 19.99
N LYS A 303 12.04 -35.06 20.72
CA LYS A 303 12.45 -35.40 22.10
C LYS A 303 12.49 -34.17 23.03
N PRO A 304 11.33 -33.62 23.43
CA PRO A 304 11.20 -32.39 24.22
C PRO A 304 11.60 -32.58 25.70
N GLU A 305 12.79 -33.14 25.96
CA GLU A 305 13.36 -33.35 27.28
C GLU A 305 14.58 -32.44 27.45
N VAL A 306 14.56 -31.60 28.50
CA VAL A 306 15.70 -30.77 28.88
C VAL A 306 16.44 -31.46 30.02
N SER A 307 17.75 -31.65 29.87
CA SER A 307 18.61 -32.28 30.88
C SER A 307 19.60 -31.27 31.42
N ALA A 308 19.65 -31.08 32.73
CA ALA A 308 20.58 -30.16 33.38
C ALA A 308 21.17 -30.80 34.65
N HIS A 309 22.42 -30.49 34.95
CA HIS A 309 23.03 -30.93 36.20
C HIS A 309 22.33 -30.28 37.39
N TYR A 310 21.84 -31.10 38.33
CA TYR A 310 21.02 -30.63 39.46
C TYR A 310 21.67 -29.50 40.28
N GLY A 311 23.00 -29.52 40.39
CA GLY A 311 23.79 -28.48 41.07
C GLY A 311 23.59 -27.06 40.51
N LEU A 312 23.17 -26.91 39.24
CA LEU A 312 22.87 -25.59 38.66
C LEU A 312 21.69 -24.92 39.37
N PHE A 313 20.67 -25.68 39.76
CA PHE A 313 19.53 -25.15 40.53
C PHE A 313 19.91 -24.87 41.99
N LEU A 314 20.71 -25.75 42.61
CA LEU A 314 21.23 -25.51 43.96
C LEU A 314 22.09 -24.25 44.04
N SER A 315 22.76 -23.89 42.95
CA SER A 315 23.53 -22.65 42.84
C SER A 315 22.67 -21.39 42.70
N GLY A 316 21.33 -21.48 42.77
CA GLY A 316 20.43 -20.33 42.74
C GLY A 316 19.87 -19.95 41.36
N LYS A 317 20.17 -20.73 40.31
CA LYS A 317 19.63 -20.47 38.97
C LYS A 317 18.16 -20.90 38.87
N SER A 318 17.42 -20.18 38.03
CA SER A 318 16.03 -20.49 37.73
C SER A 318 15.84 -20.81 36.25
N LEU A 319 15.04 -21.82 35.95
CA LEU A 319 14.55 -22.12 34.60
C LEU A 319 13.03 -21.91 34.57
N LYS A 320 12.57 -21.00 33.70
CA LYS A 320 11.15 -20.72 33.48
C LYS A 320 10.81 -20.94 32.00
N GLY A 321 9.58 -21.33 31.73
CA GLY A 321 9.00 -21.27 30.40
C GLY A 321 8.00 -20.13 30.30
N THR A 322 7.68 -19.72 29.08
CA THR A 322 6.59 -18.77 28.85
C THR A 322 5.79 -19.15 27.61
N LEU A 323 4.47 -18.92 27.70
CA LEU A 323 3.59 -18.93 26.55
C LEU A 323 3.03 -17.52 26.39
N PHE A 324 3.10 -17.00 25.16
CA PHE A 324 2.62 -15.65 24.84
C PHE A 324 3.18 -14.54 25.74
N GLY A 325 4.39 -14.73 26.30
CA GLY A 325 5.07 -13.70 27.10
C GLY A 325 4.39 -13.35 28.42
N GLY A 326 3.52 -14.22 28.94
CA GLY A 326 2.75 -13.93 30.13
C GLY A 326 1.63 -12.90 29.92
N TRP A 327 1.39 -12.45 28.69
CA TRP A 327 0.30 -11.52 28.37
C TRP A 327 -1.06 -12.19 28.49
N LYS A 328 -1.98 -11.53 29.18
CA LYS A 328 -3.41 -11.82 29.10
C LYS A 328 -3.98 -11.16 27.83
N PRO A 329 -4.52 -11.95 26.89
CA PRO A 329 -4.89 -11.43 25.59
C PRO A 329 -5.84 -10.25 25.61
N LYS A 330 -6.91 -10.26 26.41
CA LYS A 330 -7.87 -9.14 26.40
C LYS A 330 -7.44 -8.01 27.31
N SER A 331 -6.88 -8.35 28.47
CA SER A 331 -6.50 -7.37 29.47
C SER A 331 -5.26 -6.56 29.09
N ASP A 332 -4.26 -7.19 28.46
CA ASP A 332 -2.92 -6.58 28.33
C ASP A 332 -2.56 -6.15 26.89
N LEU A 333 -2.95 -6.92 25.87
CA LEU A 333 -2.56 -6.60 24.47
C LEU A 333 -3.03 -5.23 23.98
N PRO A 334 -4.21 -4.69 24.34
CA PRO A 334 -4.60 -3.35 23.92
C PRO A 334 -3.55 -2.30 24.27
N SER A 335 -2.92 -2.40 25.45
CA SER A 335 -1.84 -1.51 25.86
C SER A 335 -0.56 -1.68 25.01
N LEU A 336 -0.26 -2.91 24.59
CA LEU A 336 0.89 -3.18 23.72
C LEU A 336 0.68 -2.60 22.31
N ILE A 337 -0.55 -2.65 21.81
CA ILE A 337 -0.93 -2.06 20.52
C ILE A 337 -0.85 -0.54 20.61
N GLU A 338 -1.31 0.05 21.71
CA GLU A 338 -1.16 1.49 21.96
C GLU A 338 0.33 1.90 21.97
N LYS A 339 1.19 1.12 22.61
CA LYS A 339 2.66 1.34 22.56
C LYS A 339 3.21 1.29 21.14
N TYR A 340 2.71 0.38 20.30
CA TYR A 340 3.07 0.35 18.88
C TYR A 340 2.58 1.60 18.14
N MET A 341 1.32 2.00 18.35
CA MET A 341 0.75 3.21 17.74
C MET A 341 1.53 4.48 18.14
N ASN A 342 2.04 4.52 19.37
CA ASN A 342 2.89 5.58 19.90
C ASN A 342 4.36 5.47 19.49
N LYS A 343 4.71 4.47 18.67
CA LYS A 343 6.08 4.20 18.19
C LYS A 343 7.10 3.89 19.29
N GLU A 344 6.64 3.36 20.42
CA GLU A 344 7.51 2.90 21.51
C GLU A 344 8.14 1.53 21.21
N ILE A 345 7.50 0.73 20.35
CA ILE A 345 7.97 -0.59 19.92
C ILE A 345 8.05 -0.68 18.40
N MET A 346 9.09 -1.35 17.91
CA MET A 346 9.37 -1.66 16.51
C MET A 346 8.70 -3.00 16.15
N ILE A 347 7.83 -2.96 15.16
CA ILE A 347 7.12 -4.12 14.59
C ILE A 347 7.27 -4.15 13.07
N ASP A 348 7.30 -2.98 12.44
CA ASP A 348 7.40 -2.84 10.98
C ASP A 348 8.69 -3.51 10.45
N GLU A 349 9.80 -3.38 11.18
CA GLU A 349 11.11 -3.93 10.88
C GLU A 349 11.18 -5.47 10.99
N LEU A 350 10.18 -6.10 11.61
CA LEU A 350 10.07 -7.56 11.64
C LEU A 350 9.44 -8.11 10.36
N VAL A 351 8.69 -7.28 9.62
CA VAL A 351 8.08 -7.64 8.33
C VAL A 351 9.12 -7.50 7.24
N THR A 352 9.57 -8.63 6.67
CA THR A 352 10.55 -8.62 5.58
C THR A 352 9.94 -8.88 4.22
N HIS A 353 8.74 -9.44 4.17
CA HIS A 353 8.01 -9.74 2.93
C HIS A 353 6.53 -9.43 3.11
N ASP A 354 5.93 -8.87 2.06
CA ASP A 354 4.50 -8.64 1.91
C ASP A 354 4.07 -9.35 0.62
N LEU A 355 3.19 -10.34 0.74
CA LEU A 355 2.69 -11.16 -0.38
C LEU A 355 1.15 -11.16 -0.39
N VAL A 356 0.56 -11.46 -1.54
CA VAL A 356 -0.89 -11.72 -1.60
C VAL A 356 -1.18 -13.13 -1.09
N PHE A 357 -2.40 -13.35 -0.59
CA PHE A 357 -2.77 -14.65 0.00
C PHE A 357 -2.66 -15.83 -0.97
N ASP A 358 -2.85 -15.61 -2.28
CA ASP A 358 -2.69 -16.65 -3.32
C ASP A 358 -1.23 -17.18 -3.38
N ASP A 359 -0.25 -16.37 -2.98
CA ASP A 359 1.18 -16.74 -2.97
C ASP A 359 1.64 -17.37 -1.65
N ILE A 360 0.71 -17.90 -0.83
CA ILE A 360 1.02 -18.49 0.47
C ILE A 360 2.09 -19.59 0.42
N ASN A 361 2.12 -20.40 -0.65
CA ASN A 361 3.16 -21.43 -0.79
C ASN A 361 4.56 -20.84 -0.97
N GLU A 362 4.69 -19.68 -1.63
CA GLU A 362 5.97 -18.97 -1.71
C GLU A 362 6.41 -18.46 -0.34
N ALA A 363 5.48 -17.97 0.49
CA ALA A 363 5.78 -17.57 1.86
C ALA A 363 6.36 -18.74 2.69
N PHE A 364 5.79 -19.95 2.52
CA PHE A 364 6.30 -21.18 3.15
C PHE A 364 7.72 -21.52 2.70
N GLU A 365 8.03 -21.39 1.40
CA GLU A 365 9.37 -21.61 0.86
C GLU A 365 10.38 -20.59 1.39
N LEU A 366 10.06 -19.30 1.34
CA LEU A 366 10.92 -18.22 1.84
C LEU A 366 11.27 -18.41 3.32
N MET A 367 10.28 -18.83 4.12
CA MET A 367 10.51 -19.13 5.51
C MET A 367 11.38 -20.38 5.67
N ARG A 368 11.11 -21.47 4.93
CA ARG A 368 11.92 -22.71 4.96
C ARG A 368 13.39 -22.46 4.65
N GLU A 369 13.67 -21.59 3.68
CA GLU A 369 15.03 -21.18 3.29
C GLU A 369 15.71 -20.24 4.31
N GLY A 370 14.98 -19.74 5.31
CA GLY A 370 15.53 -18.83 6.32
C GLY A 370 15.76 -17.40 5.82
N LYS A 371 15.19 -17.03 4.66
CA LYS A 371 15.28 -15.69 4.07
C LYS A 371 14.23 -14.71 4.62
N CYS A 372 13.29 -15.20 5.43
CA CYS A 372 12.15 -14.45 5.93
C CYS A 372 12.12 -14.39 7.46
N LEU A 373 11.93 -13.19 8.03
CA LEU A 373 11.59 -13.02 9.45
C LEU A 373 10.08 -13.15 9.63
N ARG A 374 9.32 -12.27 8.98
CA ARG A 374 7.87 -12.37 8.83
C ARG A 374 7.44 -12.06 7.41
N CYS A 375 6.50 -12.86 6.94
CA CYS A 375 5.78 -12.65 5.69
C CYS A 375 4.33 -12.34 6.05
N VAL A 376 3.85 -11.16 5.67
CA VAL A 376 2.44 -10.79 5.78
C VAL A 376 1.74 -11.16 4.48
N LEU A 377 0.60 -11.82 4.61
CA LEU A 377 -0.28 -12.26 3.54
C LEU A 377 -1.56 -11.44 3.56
N HIS A 378 -1.87 -10.78 2.45
CA HIS A 378 -3.04 -9.91 2.30
C HIS A 378 -4.19 -10.68 1.62
N MET A 379 -5.36 -10.77 2.29
CA MET A 379 -6.49 -11.64 1.87
C MET A 379 -7.20 -11.19 0.61
N SER A 380 -7.35 -9.88 0.45
CA SER A 380 -7.75 -9.25 -0.80
C SER A 380 -6.50 -8.71 -1.48
N LYS A 381 -6.49 -8.65 -2.82
CA LYS A 381 -5.63 -7.72 -3.55
C LYS A 381 -5.86 -6.32 -2.96
N TRP A 382 -5.03 -5.93 -2.00
CA TRP A 382 -4.73 -4.54 -1.72
C TRP A 382 -3.93 -4.05 -2.93
N CYS A 383 -4.62 -3.90 -4.05
CA CYS A 383 -4.11 -3.18 -5.19
C CYS A 383 -4.20 -1.70 -4.81
N ILE A 384 -3.03 -1.14 -4.50
CA ILE A 384 -2.78 0.25 -4.79
C ILE A 384 -2.95 0.39 -6.31
N GLU A 385 -3.92 1.22 -6.73
CA GLU A 385 -4.19 1.73 -8.09
C GLU A 385 -5.62 1.50 -8.56
N SER A 386 -6.33 2.62 -8.78
CA SER A 386 -7.28 2.90 -9.89
C SER A 386 -8.45 3.80 -9.48
N SER A 387 -8.18 4.94 -8.82
CA SER A 387 -9.17 6.03 -8.67
C SER A 387 -8.57 7.43 -8.97
N CYS A 388 -7.31 7.52 -9.40
CA CYS A 388 -6.69 8.82 -9.72
C CYS A 388 -6.79 9.24 -11.19
N TYR A 389 -7.41 8.45 -12.08
CA TYR A 389 -7.20 8.59 -13.52
C TYR A 389 -7.90 9.77 -14.21
N VAL A 390 -8.85 10.45 -13.60
CA VAL A 390 -9.64 11.47 -14.33
C VAL A 390 -9.01 12.88 -14.27
N LYS A 391 -7.93 13.09 -13.51
CA LYS A 391 -7.39 14.46 -13.29
C LYS A 391 -5.98 14.75 -13.80
N GLN A 392 -5.25 13.74 -14.26
CA GLN A 392 -3.94 13.91 -14.91
C GLN A 392 -3.94 13.60 -16.42
N GLN A 393 -5.07 13.18 -16.99
CA GLN A 393 -5.16 12.70 -18.38
C GLN A 393 -5.28 13.79 -19.45
N VAL A 394 -5.36 15.07 -19.08
CA VAL A 394 -5.57 16.14 -20.07
C VAL A 394 -4.28 16.54 -20.81
N ILE A 395 -3.11 16.09 -20.34
CA ILE A 395 -1.81 16.43 -20.92
C ILE A 395 -1.61 15.84 -22.33
N TRP A 396 -2.18 14.68 -22.63
CA TRP A 396 -2.11 14.03 -23.96
C TRP A 396 -2.70 14.88 -25.09
N PHE A 397 -3.64 15.76 -24.75
CA PHE A 397 -4.28 16.68 -25.68
C PHE A 397 -3.25 17.66 -26.24
N ALA A 398 -2.27 18.08 -25.42
CA ALA A 398 -1.21 18.97 -25.86
C ALA A 398 -0.32 18.31 -26.92
N ILE A 399 0.08 17.06 -26.71
CA ILE A 399 0.89 16.30 -27.68
C ILE A 399 0.11 16.04 -28.96
N ALA A 400 -1.13 15.54 -28.86
CA ALA A 400 -1.94 15.21 -30.03
C ALA A 400 -2.17 16.44 -30.93
N THR A 401 -2.37 17.61 -30.33
CA THR A 401 -2.71 18.83 -31.05
C THR A 401 -1.49 19.56 -31.59
N ALA A 402 -0.39 19.55 -30.84
CA ALA A 402 0.91 19.98 -31.35
C ALA A 402 1.35 19.09 -32.52
N LEU A 403 1.14 17.77 -32.44
CA LEU A 403 1.42 16.85 -33.54
C LEU A 403 0.53 17.11 -34.77
N ALA A 404 -0.78 17.31 -34.59
CA ALA A 404 -1.69 17.62 -35.69
C ALA A 404 -1.36 18.94 -36.40
N ARG A 405 -0.92 19.96 -35.65
CA ARG A 405 -0.45 21.24 -36.20
C ARG A 405 0.87 21.10 -36.95
N ASP A 406 1.78 20.30 -36.42
CA ASP A 406 3.10 20.08 -36.97
C ASP A 406 3.10 19.18 -38.21
N GLN A 407 2.21 18.19 -38.23
CA GLN A 407 2.07 17.18 -39.29
C GLN A 407 0.67 17.26 -39.93
N PRO A 408 0.35 18.31 -40.69
CA PRO A 408 -1.00 18.52 -41.24
C PRO A 408 -1.42 17.46 -42.28
N ASN A 409 -0.47 16.67 -42.78
CA ASN A 409 -0.73 15.57 -43.72
C ASN A 409 -1.23 14.29 -43.03
N TYR A 410 -1.16 14.23 -41.69
CA TYR A 410 -1.60 13.07 -40.92
C TYR A 410 -2.94 13.33 -40.24
N SER A 411 -3.82 12.33 -40.26
CA SER A 411 -5.04 12.34 -39.48
C SER A 411 -4.74 11.92 -38.05
N VAL A 412 -4.92 12.83 -37.08
CA VAL A 412 -4.67 12.54 -35.66
C VAL A 412 -5.98 12.21 -34.97
N PHE A 413 -6.03 11.03 -34.35
CA PHE A 413 -7.16 10.56 -33.55
C PHE A 413 -6.78 10.50 -32.08
N LEU A 414 -7.66 10.98 -31.20
CA LEU A 414 -7.52 10.87 -29.75
C LEU A 414 -8.64 10.02 -29.18
N ILE A 415 -8.30 8.82 -28.73
CA ILE A 415 -9.22 7.91 -28.03
C ILE A 415 -9.09 8.19 -26.52
N SER A 416 -10.16 8.64 -25.87
CA SER A 416 -10.15 8.92 -24.43
C SER A 416 -11.55 8.85 -23.81
N HIS A 417 -11.62 8.76 -22.49
CA HIS A 417 -12.88 8.62 -21.77
C HIS A 417 -13.84 9.81 -22.02
N LEU A 418 -15.15 9.54 -22.05
CA LEU A 418 -16.22 10.53 -22.33
C LEU A 418 -16.19 11.73 -21.37
N ALA A 419 -15.63 11.57 -20.18
CA ALA A 419 -15.43 12.68 -19.23
C ALA A 419 -14.62 13.86 -19.82
N HIS A 420 -13.89 13.67 -20.91
CA HIS A 420 -13.16 14.71 -21.61
C HIS A 420 -13.90 15.32 -22.81
N GLU A 421 -15.20 15.02 -22.99
CA GLU A 421 -16.01 15.52 -24.10
C GLU A 421 -16.06 17.05 -24.16
N ASN A 422 -15.96 17.73 -23.02
CA ASN A 422 -15.87 19.19 -22.94
C ASN A 422 -14.71 19.79 -23.76
N LEU A 423 -13.65 19.02 -24.01
CA LEU A 423 -12.48 19.44 -24.79
C LEU A 423 -12.58 19.08 -26.29
N SER A 424 -13.60 18.32 -26.70
CA SER A 424 -13.79 17.89 -28.10
C SER A 424 -13.83 19.07 -29.08
N SER A 425 -14.44 20.19 -28.67
CA SER A 425 -14.50 21.41 -29.49
C SER A 425 -13.13 22.04 -29.74
N HIS A 426 -12.21 21.95 -28.77
CA HIS A 426 -10.84 22.43 -28.90
C HIS A 426 -10.00 21.51 -29.78
N LEU A 427 -10.18 20.19 -29.62
CA LEU A 427 -9.55 19.17 -30.47
C LEU A 427 -9.97 19.33 -31.93
N PHE A 428 -11.27 19.51 -32.19
CA PHE A 428 -11.79 19.73 -33.53
C PHE A 428 -11.16 20.96 -34.19
N LYS A 429 -11.03 22.08 -33.47
CA LYS A 429 -10.32 23.28 -33.96
C LYS A 429 -8.86 23.03 -34.28
N ALA A 430 -8.22 22.08 -33.59
CA ALA A 430 -6.84 21.67 -33.83
C ALA A 430 -6.70 20.54 -34.86
N ASN A 431 -7.77 20.19 -35.59
CA ASN A 431 -7.82 19.08 -36.56
C ASN A 431 -7.52 17.70 -35.94
N VAL A 432 -7.92 17.50 -34.69
CA VAL A 432 -7.84 16.20 -34.00
C VAL A 432 -9.24 15.61 -33.85
N SER A 433 -9.40 14.38 -34.34
CA SER A 433 -10.64 13.62 -34.22
C SER A 433 -10.73 12.97 -32.84
N TYR A 434 -11.71 13.37 -32.03
CA TYR A 434 -11.95 12.78 -30.72
C TYR A 434 -12.87 11.55 -30.81
N VAL A 435 -12.45 10.44 -30.22
CA VAL A 435 -13.23 9.20 -30.14
C VAL A 435 -13.50 8.89 -28.67
N PRO A 436 -14.73 9.13 -28.17
CA PRO A 436 -15.05 8.91 -26.77
C PRO A 436 -15.19 7.43 -26.44
N ILE A 437 -14.70 7.05 -25.27
CA ILE A 437 -14.97 5.76 -24.62
C ILE A 437 -15.93 6.03 -23.46
N THR A 438 -17.13 5.46 -23.55
CA THR A 438 -18.26 5.68 -22.62
C THR A 438 -18.23 4.75 -21.42
N SER A 439 -17.63 3.58 -21.58
CA SER A 439 -17.39 2.63 -20.49
C SER A 439 -16.46 3.24 -19.44
N PRO A 440 -16.83 3.17 -18.15
CA PRO A 440 -15.97 3.66 -17.09
C PRO A 440 -14.68 2.82 -17.05
N PRO A 441 -13.51 3.43 -16.79
CA PRO A 441 -12.32 2.65 -16.45
C PRO A 441 -12.64 1.79 -15.22
N ALA A 442 -12.05 0.59 -15.15
CA ALA A 442 -12.36 -0.38 -14.10
C ALA A 442 -12.35 0.28 -12.71
N GLN A 443 -13.52 0.34 -12.05
CA GLN A 443 -13.65 0.92 -10.71
C GLN A 443 -12.85 0.12 -9.67
N SER A 444 -12.18 0.82 -8.74
CA SER A 444 -11.71 0.20 -7.49
C SER A 444 -12.89 -0.01 -6.54
N SER A 445 -12.85 -1.08 -5.76
CA SER A 445 -13.93 -1.55 -4.89
C SER A 445 -14.05 -0.76 -3.58
N GLU A 446 -14.20 0.55 -3.62
CA GLU A 446 -14.20 1.39 -2.40
C GLU A 446 -15.52 2.08 -2.06
N ALA A 447 -16.59 1.84 -2.81
CA ALA A 447 -17.92 2.29 -2.43
C ALA A 447 -18.86 1.09 -2.27
N LEU A 448 -18.80 0.41 -1.12
CA LEU A 448 -19.94 -0.23 -0.44
C LEU A 448 -19.43 -1.05 0.75
N GLY A 449 -19.39 -0.40 1.92
CA GLY A 449 -19.49 -1.11 3.17
C GLY A 449 -20.92 -1.59 3.36
N THR A 450 -21.25 -2.81 2.91
CA THR A 450 -22.29 -3.67 3.52
C THR A 450 -22.32 -5.05 2.88
N GLN A 451 -22.57 -6.04 3.73
CA GLN A 451 -22.54 -7.47 3.50
C GLN A 451 -23.58 -7.96 2.49
N ASN A 452 -23.12 -8.55 1.39
CA ASN A 452 -23.84 -9.61 0.68
C ASN A 452 -22.86 -10.30 -0.27
N ASP A 453 -22.66 -11.62 -0.16
CA ASP A 453 -21.83 -12.38 -1.13
C ASP A 453 -22.41 -12.29 -2.55
N SER A 454 -23.74 -12.11 -2.66
CA SER A 454 -24.37 -11.77 -3.94
C SER A 454 -23.89 -10.42 -4.46
N ALA A 455 -23.72 -9.41 -3.60
CA ALA A 455 -23.26 -8.09 -4.00
C ALA A 455 -21.77 -8.08 -4.38
N ARG A 456 -20.93 -8.89 -3.71
CA ARG A 456 -19.51 -9.05 -4.08
C ARG A 456 -19.35 -9.83 -5.39
N LYS A 457 -20.13 -10.90 -5.58
CA LYS A 457 -20.14 -11.66 -6.83
C LYS A 457 -20.71 -10.82 -7.97
N LEU A 458 -21.83 -10.14 -7.76
CA LEU A 458 -22.39 -9.16 -8.69
C LEU A 458 -21.36 -8.05 -8.98
N PHE A 459 -20.59 -7.59 -8.00
CA PHE A 459 -19.56 -6.58 -8.23
C PHE A 459 -18.38 -7.13 -9.04
N LEU A 460 -17.91 -8.35 -8.78
CA LEU A 460 -16.85 -8.97 -9.59
C LEU A 460 -17.33 -9.28 -11.00
N GLU A 461 -18.55 -9.80 -11.15
CA GLU A 461 -19.21 -10.00 -12.44
C GLU A 461 -19.41 -8.68 -13.17
N GLU A 462 -19.85 -7.63 -12.48
CA GLU A 462 -20.00 -6.29 -13.05
C GLU A 462 -18.64 -5.67 -13.37
N LYS A 463 -17.60 -5.90 -12.57
CA LYS A 463 -16.24 -5.44 -12.86
C LYS A 463 -15.67 -6.12 -14.10
N GLU A 464 -15.81 -7.44 -14.21
CA GLU A 464 -15.37 -8.19 -15.39
C GLU A 464 -16.23 -7.88 -16.62
N LYS A 465 -17.51 -7.58 -16.43
CA LYS A 465 -18.39 -7.05 -17.48
C LYS A 465 -17.93 -5.66 -17.92
N ILE A 466 -17.71 -4.72 -17.01
CA ILE A 466 -17.20 -3.36 -17.31
C ILE A 466 -15.86 -3.44 -18.03
N LYS A 467 -14.92 -4.28 -17.56
CA LYS A 467 -13.63 -4.48 -18.23
C LYS A 467 -13.80 -5.01 -19.66
N ARG A 468 -14.66 -6.02 -19.86
CA ARG A 468 -14.93 -6.56 -21.20
C ARG A 468 -15.62 -5.54 -22.09
N GLU A 469 -16.62 -4.83 -21.59
CA GLU A 469 -17.30 -3.74 -22.30
C GLU A 469 -16.30 -2.64 -22.68
N HIS A 470 -15.39 -2.27 -21.76
CA HIS A 470 -14.34 -1.29 -22.00
C HIS A 470 -13.35 -1.73 -23.07
N ARG A 471 -12.82 -2.95 -22.97
CA ARG A 471 -11.90 -3.52 -23.96
C ARG A 471 -12.57 -3.66 -25.33
N GLN A 472 -13.84 -4.04 -25.37
CA GLN A 472 -14.61 -4.15 -26.60
C GLN A 472 -14.85 -2.76 -27.23
N GLU A 473 -15.17 -1.74 -26.44
CA GLU A 473 -15.32 -0.37 -26.93
C GLU A 473 -14.00 0.19 -27.47
N CYS A 474 -12.88 -0.04 -26.76
CA CYS A 474 -11.54 0.29 -27.24
C CYS A 474 -11.20 -0.40 -28.57
N ARG A 475 -11.54 -1.69 -28.72
CA ARG A 475 -11.38 -2.44 -29.97
C ARG A 475 -12.22 -1.86 -31.11
N SER A 476 -13.50 -1.56 -30.85
CA SER A 476 -14.39 -0.95 -31.85
C SER A 476 -13.90 0.44 -32.27
N ALA A 477 -13.39 1.24 -31.34
CA ALA A 477 -12.77 2.53 -31.63
C ALA A 477 -11.56 2.37 -32.56
N PHE A 478 -10.64 1.45 -32.28
CA PHE A 478 -9.50 1.15 -33.16
C PHE A 478 -9.95 0.66 -34.54
N GLY A 479 -10.92 -0.26 -34.61
CA GLY A 479 -11.46 -0.76 -35.88
C GLY A 479 -12.14 0.31 -36.72
N SER A 480 -12.78 1.31 -36.10
CA SER A 480 -13.36 2.44 -36.83
C SER A 480 -12.32 3.35 -37.49
N ILE A 481 -11.09 3.36 -36.96
CA ILE A 481 -9.98 4.19 -37.46
C ILE A 481 -9.17 3.45 -38.52
N PHE A 482 -8.80 2.19 -38.24
CA PHE A 482 -7.88 1.41 -39.06
C PHE A 482 -8.58 0.39 -39.98
N GLY A 483 -9.88 0.14 -39.81
CA GLY A 483 -10.64 -0.84 -40.58
C GLY A 483 -10.36 -2.30 -40.18
N ASP A 484 -10.55 -3.22 -41.12
CA ASP A 484 -10.41 -4.68 -40.92
C ASP A 484 -9.08 -5.26 -41.46
N GLY A 485 -8.11 -4.41 -41.84
CA GLY A 485 -6.84 -4.83 -42.46
C GLY A 485 -5.59 -4.27 -41.76
N PRO A 486 -4.39 -4.82 -42.03
CA PRO A 486 -3.13 -4.29 -41.52
C PRO A 486 -2.90 -2.87 -42.05
N CYS A 487 -2.43 -1.97 -41.19
CA CYS A 487 -2.30 -0.56 -41.52
C CYS A 487 -1.05 -0.24 -42.36
N MET A 488 -0.97 0.98 -42.91
CA MET A 488 0.03 1.39 -43.90
C MET A 488 1.41 1.62 -43.27
N ASP A 489 2.47 1.57 -44.09
CA ASP A 489 3.82 1.96 -43.69
C ASP A 489 3.85 3.44 -43.27
N GLY A 490 3.88 3.69 -41.95
CA GLY A 490 3.99 5.05 -41.39
C GLY A 490 3.06 5.34 -40.22
N ASP A 491 2.03 4.51 -40.00
CA ASP A 491 1.09 4.69 -38.90
C ASP A 491 1.74 4.41 -37.53
N LEU A 492 1.29 5.15 -36.51
CA LEU A 492 1.83 5.13 -35.16
C LEU A 492 0.69 5.27 -34.16
N VAL A 493 0.74 4.48 -33.09
CA VAL A 493 -0.09 4.69 -31.90
C VAL A 493 0.77 5.11 -30.72
N VAL A 494 0.33 6.15 -30.02
CA VAL A 494 0.93 6.60 -28.76
C VAL A 494 0.00 6.21 -27.63
N ILE A 495 0.49 5.37 -26.72
CA ILE A 495 -0.29 4.91 -25.56
C ILE A 495 0.20 5.58 -24.30
N ASN A 496 -0.73 5.91 -23.40
CA ASN A 496 -0.38 6.23 -22.03
C ASN A 496 0.13 4.95 -21.35
N PHE A 497 1.15 5.05 -20.50
CA PHE A 497 1.71 3.96 -19.71
C PHE A 497 0.67 3.07 -19.01
N PHE A 498 -0.47 3.63 -18.59
CA PHE A 498 -1.55 2.89 -17.93
C PHE A 498 -2.68 2.41 -18.85
N ALA A 499 -2.68 2.78 -20.13
CA ALA A 499 -3.68 2.38 -21.13
C ALA A 499 -3.13 1.22 -21.99
N LEU A 500 -2.84 0.10 -21.33
CA LEU A 500 -2.09 -1.02 -21.91
C LEU A 500 -2.89 -1.81 -22.95
N GLU A 501 -4.22 -1.64 -23.03
CA GLU A 501 -5.06 -2.15 -24.12
C GLU A 501 -4.50 -1.72 -25.48
N GLY A 502 -4.02 -0.48 -25.56
CA GLY A 502 -3.45 0.08 -26.78
C GLY A 502 -2.23 -0.68 -27.28
N TRP A 503 -1.45 -1.33 -26.41
CA TRP A 503 -0.34 -2.18 -26.83
C TRP A 503 -0.82 -3.42 -27.58
N SER A 504 -1.79 -4.14 -27.03
CA SER A 504 -2.32 -5.36 -27.66
C SER A 504 -3.07 -5.04 -28.96
N LEU A 505 -3.74 -3.90 -29.02
CA LEU A 505 -4.37 -3.42 -30.25
C LEU A 505 -3.32 -3.00 -31.29
N ALA A 506 -2.23 -2.34 -30.89
CA ALA A 506 -1.12 -2.02 -31.80
C ALA A 506 -0.54 -3.29 -32.44
N GLU A 507 -0.35 -4.34 -31.64
CA GLU A 507 0.11 -5.65 -32.10
C GLU A 507 -0.88 -6.30 -33.07
N LEU A 508 -2.18 -6.26 -32.77
CA LEU A 508 -3.24 -6.79 -33.64
C LEU A 508 -3.23 -6.15 -35.04
N TYR A 509 -3.09 -4.83 -35.11
CA TYR A 509 -3.09 -4.08 -36.37
C TYR A 509 -1.70 -3.96 -37.01
N GLN A 510 -0.66 -4.53 -36.38
CA GLN A 510 0.74 -4.45 -36.79
C GLN A 510 1.26 -3.00 -36.91
N ILE A 511 0.82 -2.13 -36.00
CA ILE A 511 1.18 -0.71 -35.95
C ILE A 511 2.26 -0.49 -34.89
N ARG A 512 3.17 0.46 -35.14
CA ARG A 512 4.18 0.84 -34.15
C ARG A 512 3.55 1.48 -32.93
N CYS A 513 4.01 1.09 -31.75
CA CYS A 513 3.56 1.62 -30.48
C CYS A 513 4.65 2.45 -29.81
N VAL A 514 4.31 3.67 -29.38
CA VAL A 514 5.12 4.53 -28.52
C VAL A 514 4.43 4.59 -27.17
N VAL A 515 5.19 4.32 -26.12
CA VAL A 515 4.71 4.46 -24.75
C VAL A 515 5.06 5.85 -24.28
N ALA A 516 4.15 6.50 -23.58
CA ALA A 516 4.43 7.81 -23.06
C ALA A 516 3.82 7.94 -21.65
N ALA A 517 4.50 8.66 -20.76
CA ALA A 517 4.14 8.84 -19.36
C ALA A 517 4.40 10.29 -18.94
N PRO A 518 3.37 11.08 -18.54
CA PRO A 518 3.55 12.47 -18.12
C PRO A 518 4.20 12.63 -16.73
N TYR A 519 4.73 11.54 -16.15
CA TYR A 519 5.33 11.48 -14.83
C TYR A 519 6.40 10.39 -14.79
N VAL A 520 7.32 10.49 -13.82
CA VAL A 520 8.28 9.43 -13.55
C VAL A 520 7.54 8.20 -13.03
N VAL A 521 7.91 7.01 -13.54
CA VAL A 521 7.45 5.73 -13.01
C VAL A 521 8.59 5.21 -12.11
N PRO A 522 8.56 5.45 -10.78
CA PRO A 522 9.61 4.98 -9.89
C PRO A 522 9.50 3.47 -9.60
N TYR A 523 8.47 2.79 -10.12
CA TYR A 523 8.22 1.38 -9.82
C TYR A 523 9.23 0.47 -10.49
N SER A 524 9.81 -0.39 -9.66
CA SER A 524 10.35 -1.67 -10.10
C SER A 524 9.20 -2.69 -10.13
N PRO A 525 9.30 -3.76 -10.94
CA PRO A 525 8.32 -4.84 -10.87
C PRO A 525 8.32 -5.43 -9.45
N PRO A 526 7.23 -6.10 -9.01
CA PRO A 526 7.19 -6.77 -7.72
C PRO A 526 8.44 -7.62 -7.47
N SER A 527 8.95 -7.69 -6.24
CA SER A 527 10.23 -8.36 -5.94
C SER A 527 10.28 -9.84 -6.37
N GLY A 528 9.13 -10.50 -6.49
CA GLY A 528 8.99 -11.87 -7.00
C GLY A 528 8.80 -11.99 -8.52
N PHE A 529 8.57 -10.89 -9.24
CA PHE A 529 8.21 -10.90 -10.66
C PHE A 529 9.25 -11.61 -11.53
N GLU A 530 10.54 -11.26 -11.39
CA GLU A 530 11.59 -11.91 -12.19
C GLU A 530 11.68 -13.42 -11.92
N ARG A 531 11.50 -13.82 -10.66
CA ARG A 531 11.52 -15.22 -10.24
C ARG A 531 10.33 -15.97 -10.84
N GLN A 532 9.13 -15.39 -10.76
CA GLN A 532 7.90 -15.99 -11.30
C GLN A 532 7.94 -16.06 -12.82
N PHE A 533 8.31 -14.96 -13.48
CA PHE A 533 8.45 -14.90 -14.93
C PHE A 533 9.45 -15.95 -15.45
N ARG A 534 10.60 -16.12 -14.78
CA ARG A 534 11.58 -17.16 -15.14
C ARG A 534 11.02 -18.57 -14.95
N LYS A 535 10.15 -18.79 -13.97
CA LYS A 535 9.55 -20.09 -13.67
C LYS A 535 8.46 -20.45 -14.67
N GLU A 536 7.59 -19.51 -15.00
CA GLU A 536 6.43 -19.71 -15.86
C GLU A 536 6.79 -19.65 -17.36
N LEU A 537 7.69 -18.73 -17.73
CA LEU A 537 8.08 -18.47 -19.12
C LEU A 537 9.62 -18.50 -19.28
N PRO A 538 10.29 -19.63 -18.98
CA PRO A 538 11.76 -19.73 -18.98
C PRO A 538 12.40 -19.40 -20.32
N GLU A 539 11.81 -19.86 -21.42
CA GLU A 539 12.31 -19.60 -22.78
C GLU A 539 12.15 -18.13 -23.17
N LEU A 540 11.02 -17.49 -22.81
CA LEU A 540 10.78 -16.07 -23.06
C LEU A 540 11.73 -15.20 -22.22
N TYR A 541 11.98 -15.59 -20.97
CA TYR A 541 12.95 -14.92 -20.11
C TYR A 541 14.35 -14.94 -20.72
N LYS A 542 14.80 -16.11 -21.20
CA LYS A 542 16.08 -16.25 -21.91
C LYS A 542 16.10 -15.41 -23.19
N TYR A 543 15.03 -15.45 -23.98
CA TYR A 543 14.88 -14.63 -25.19
C TYR A 543 15.08 -13.13 -24.91
N LEU A 544 14.47 -12.61 -23.84
CA LEU A 544 14.53 -11.20 -23.45
C LEU A 544 15.89 -10.80 -22.86
N LYS A 545 16.57 -11.71 -22.15
CA LYS A 545 17.93 -11.46 -21.62
C LYS A 545 19.00 -11.47 -22.70
N GLU A 546 18.85 -12.29 -23.73
CA GLU A 546 19.79 -12.41 -24.86
C GLU A 546 19.48 -11.40 -25.99
N ALA A 547 18.54 -10.48 -25.77
CA ALA A 547 18.14 -9.50 -26.77
C ALA A 547 19.30 -8.56 -27.14
N PRO A 548 19.59 -8.36 -28.45
CA PRO A 548 20.56 -7.36 -28.90
C PRO A 548 20.14 -5.92 -28.54
N ILE A 549 21.11 -5.01 -28.54
CA ILE A 549 20.89 -3.58 -28.32
C ILE A 549 19.83 -3.04 -29.31
N GLY A 550 18.84 -2.31 -28.79
CA GLY A 550 17.75 -1.71 -29.58
C GLY A 550 16.57 -2.65 -29.85
N LYS A 551 16.63 -3.92 -29.39
CA LYS A 551 15.49 -4.85 -29.38
C LYS A 551 14.84 -4.90 -28.00
N ILE A 552 13.58 -5.32 -27.95
CA ILE A 552 12.88 -5.52 -26.67
C ILE A 552 13.67 -6.52 -25.82
N SER A 553 14.01 -6.08 -24.61
CA SER A 553 14.91 -6.76 -23.69
C SER A 553 14.30 -6.87 -22.30
N TRP A 554 14.97 -7.57 -21.40
CA TRP A 554 14.54 -7.68 -20.01
C TRP A 554 14.43 -6.31 -19.31
N SER A 555 15.29 -5.33 -19.66
CA SER A 555 15.18 -3.99 -19.08
C SER A 555 13.90 -3.27 -19.48
N ASP A 556 13.40 -3.48 -20.69
CA ASP A 556 12.10 -2.94 -21.11
C ASP A 556 10.97 -3.57 -20.28
N VAL A 557 11.04 -4.88 -20.04
CA VAL A 557 10.05 -5.58 -19.23
C VAL A 557 10.02 -5.08 -17.80
N THR A 558 11.18 -4.99 -17.15
CA THR A 558 11.24 -4.48 -15.78
C THR A 558 10.93 -2.99 -15.69
N HIS A 559 11.24 -2.20 -16.73
CA HIS A 559 11.00 -0.76 -16.68
C HIS A 559 9.52 -0.42 -16.84
N TRP A 560 8.83 -1.05 -17.80
CA TRP A 560 7.48 -0.62 -18.15
C TRP A 560 6.50 -1.73 -18.54
N MET A 561 6.97 -2.89 -19.03
CA MET A 561 6.06 -3.92 -19.60
C MET A 561 5.56 -4.94 -18.59
N TRP A 562 6.11 -4.98 -17.37
CA TRP A 562 5.73 -5.96 -16.35
C TRP A 562 4.21 -6.04 -16.08
N PRO A 563 3.39 -4.96 -16.15
CA PRO A 563 1.95 -5.10 -15.90
C PRO A 563 1.22 -5.94 -16.96
N LEU A 564 1.78 -6.04 -18.18
CA LEU A 564 1.26 -6.93 -19.24
C LEU A 564 1.34 -8.42 -18.85
N PHE A 565 2.16 -8.75 -17.85
CA PHE A 565 2.42 -10.11 -17.40
C PHE A 565 1.87 -10.41 -16.00
N THR A 566 1.35 -9.41 -15.27
CA THR A 566 0.83 -9.59 -13.90
C THR A 566 -0.70 -9.55 -13.80
N GLU A 567 -1.39 -9.11 -14.86
CA GLU A 567 -2.85 -9.09 -14.92
C GLU A 567 -3.42 -10.10 -15.94
N GLU A 568 -4.75 -10.26 -15.94
CA GLU A 568 -5.48 -11.11 -16.88
C GLU A 568 -5.61 -10.44 -18.26
N TRP A 569 -4.49 -10.38 -18.98
CA TRP A 569 -4.42 -9.98 -20.39
C TRP A 569 -4.56 -11.18 -21.33
N GLY A 570 -4.09 -12.36 -20.91
CA GLY A 570 -3.95 -13.53 -21.77
C GLY A 570 -5.26 -14.02 -22.38
N SER A 571 -6.34 -14.11 -21.58
CA SER A 571 -7.66 -14.52 -22.06
C SER A 571 -8.23 -13.56 -23.09
N TRP A 572 -8.14 -12.25 -22.85
CA TRP A 572 -8.58 -11.25 -23.82
C TRP A 572 -7.77 -11.30 -25.12
N ARG A 573 -6.44 -11.42 -25.02
CA ARG A 573 -5.55 -11.49 -26.18
C ARG A 573 -5.83 -12.72 -27.04
N SER A 574 -6.01 -13.90 -26.42
CA SER A 574 -6.23 -15.15 -27.16
C SER A 574 -7.67 -15.31 -27.64
N GLU A 575 -8.65 -15.10 -26.78
CA GLU A 575 -10.06 -15.37 -27.08
C GLU A 575 -10.71 -14.29 -27.95
N GLU A 576 -10.35 -13.02 -27.75
CA GLU A 576 -10.99 -11.91 -28.47
C GLU A 576 -10.13 -11.34 -29.60
N LEU A 577 -8.80 -11.26 -29.43
CA LEU A 577 -7.90 -10.66 -30.43
C LEU A 577 -7.20 -11.69 -31.33
N ASN A 578 -7.29 -12.99 -31.04
CA ASN A 578 -6.53 -14.05 -31.73
C ASN A 578 -5.01 -13.82 -31.72
N LEU A 579 -4.49 -13.20 -30.66
CA LEU A 579 -3.06 -13.04 -30.38
C LEU A 579 -2.58 -14.08 -29.38
N SER A 580 -1.27 -14.26 -29.21
CA SER A 580 -0.77 -15.09 -28.11
C SER A 580 -1.17 -14.50 -26.76
N CYS A 581 -1.42 -15.38 -25.79
CA CYS A 581 -1.66 -15.04 -24.39
C CYS A 581 -0.55 -14.13 -23.84
N TYR A 582 0.68 -14.31 -24.32
CA TYR A 582 1.83 -13.50 -23.94
C TYR A 582 2.34 -12.68 -25.13
N PRO A 583 2.73 -11.41 -24.92
CA PRO A 583 3.45 -10.66 -25.94
C PRO A 583 4.70 -11.42 -26.41
N PHE A 584 5.00 -11.36 -27.71
CA PHE A 584 6.19 -11.93 -28.36
C PHE A 584 6.26 -13.46 -28.43
N ALA A 585 5.16 -14.12 -28.13
CA ALA A 585 5.01 -15.56 -28.27
C ALA A 585 4.11 -15.90 -29.47
N ASP A 586 4.33 -17.10 -30.02
CA ASP A 586 3.51 -17.64 -31.10
C ASP A 586 2.10 -18.01 -30.57
N PRO A 587 1.01 -17.61 -31.26
CA PRO A 587 -0.35 -17.78 -30.75
C PRO A 587 -0.81 -19.24 -30.62
N VAL A 588 -0.08 -20.20 -31.22
CA VAL A 588 -0.41 -21.63 -31.16
C VAL A 588 0.46 -22.36 -30.14
N THR A 589 1.74 -22.02 -30.06
CA THR A 589 2.73 -22.75 -29.26
C THR A 589 3.13 -22.03 -27.97
N ASP A 590 2.77 -20.75 -27.82
CA ASP A 590 3.22 -19.83 -26.77
C ASP A 590 4.76 -19.78 -26.60
N LEU A 591 5.50 -20.25 -27.60
CA LEU A 591 6.96 -20.18 -27.64
C LEU A 591 7.40 -18.82 -28.20
N PRO A 592 8.54 -18.26 -27.73
CA PRO A 592 9.06 -17.00 -28.26
C PRO A 592 9.28 -17.07 -29.77
N ILE A 593 8.91 -16.01 -30.48
CA ILE A 593 9.11 -15.91 -31.93
C ILE A 593 10.58 -15.60 -32.23
N TRP A 594 11.47 -16.59 -32.11
CA TRP A 594 12.93 -16.43 -32.21
C TRP A 594 13.41 -15.83 -33.53
N HIS A 595 12.65 -16.01 -34.61
CA HIS A 595 12.97 -15.50 -35.95
C HIS A 595 12.60 -14.01 -36.14
N ILE A 596 11.78 -13.44 -35.26
CA ILE A 596 11.32 -12.04 -35.35
C ILE A 596 11.56 -11.37 -34.00
N ARG A 597 12.61 -10.53 -33.92
CA ARG A 597 12.87 -9.69 -32.74
C ARG A 597 12.29 -8.28 -32.92
N PRO A 598 11.25 -7.90 -32.17
CA PRO A 598 10.68 -6.55 -32.25
C PRO A 598 11.68 -5.52 -31.73
N SER A 599 11.63 -4.33 -32.33
CA SER A 599 12.41 -3.18 -31.87
C SER A 599 11.85 -2.69 -30.54
N SER A 600 12.73 -2.21 -29.64
CA SER A 600 12.28 -1.63 -28.38
C SER A 600 11.40 -0.40 -28.68
N PRO A 601 10.18 -0.32 -28.10
CA PRO A 601 9.31 0.82 -28.30
C PRO A 601 9.92 2.05 -27.62
N LEU A 602 9.72 3.20 -28.27
CA LEU A 602 10.10 4.48 -27.71
C LEU A 602 9.27 4.75 -26.45
N VAL A 603 9.92 5.19 -25.37
CA VAL A 603 9.26 5.58 -24.13
C VAL A 603 9.49 7.06 -23.88
N LEU A 604 8.44 7.88 -23.90
CA LEU A 604 8.51 9.33 -23.67
C LEU A 604 8.08 9.68 -22.24
N TYR A 605 8.92 10.43 -21.52
CA TYR A 605 8.61 10.92 -20.19
C TYR A 605 8.40 12.44 -20.17
N GLY A 606 7.29 12.87 -19.55
CA GLY A 606 6.88 14.27 -19.39
C GLY A 606 7.31 14.92 -18.09
N PHE A 607 8.59 14.79 -17.73
CA PHE A 607 9.18 15.48 -16.57
C PHE A 607 10.52 16.12 -16.95
N SER A 608 11.03 17.04 -16.12
CA SER A 608 12.32 17.73 -16.37
C SER A 608 13.53 16.91 -15.90
N LYS A 609 14.57 16.85 -16.74
CA LYS A 609 15.86 16.22 -16.40
C LYS A 609 16.63 16.98 -15.31
N GLU A 610 16.40 18.29 -15.21
CA GLU A 610 17.00 19.12 -14.16
C GLU A 610 16.40 18.81 -12.79
N ILE A 611 15.16 18.31 -12.77
CA ILE A 611 14.44 17.95 -11.55
C ILE A 611 14.65 16.49 -11.20
N VAL A 612 14.67 15.57 -12.16
CA VAL A 612 14.78 14.13 -11.93
C VAL A 612 15.91 13.55 -12.77
N GLU A 613 16.89 12.97 -12.08
CA GLU A 613 18.01 12.26 -12.70
C GLU A 613 17.51 10.99 -13.41
N CYS A 614 18.03 10.74 -14.61
CA CYS A 614 17.75 9.53 -15.39
C CYS A 614 18.71 8.41 -14.96
N PRO A 615 18.23 7.31 -14.38
CA PRO A 615 19.09 6.19 -14.00
C PRO A 615 19.74 5.49 -15.19
N ASP A 616 20.99 5.05 -15.03
CA ASP A 616 21.74 4.33 -16.06
C ASP A 616 21.10 3.00 -16.51
N TYR A 617 20.23 2.42 -15.67
CA TYR A 617 19.54 1.16 -15.97
C TYR A 617 18.32 1.32 -16.89
N TRP A 618 17.93 2.56 -17.23
CA TRP A 618 16.80 2.79 -18.13
C TRP A 618 17.09 2.29 -19.54
N PRO A 619 16.09 1.73 -20.25
CA PRO A 619 16.26 1.35 -21.65
C PRO A 619 16.75 2.51 -22.52
N LEU A 620 17.62 2.22 -23.49
CA LEU A 620 18.14 3.23 -24.43
C LEU A 620 17.06 3.90 -25.29
N SER A 621 15.87 3.32 -25.35
CA SER A 621 14.68 3.85 -26.02
C SER A 621 13.93 4.90 -25.19
N VAL A 622 14.33 5.15 -23.94
CA VAL A 622 13.69 6.14 -23.09
C VAL A 622 14.14 7.56 -23.45
N ARG A 623 13.21 8.50 -23.54
CA ARG A 623 13.46 9.93 -23.77
C ARG A 623 12.66 10.76 -22.76
N VAL A 624 13.38 11.54 -21.96
CA VAL A 624 12.78 12.55 -21.09
C VAL A 624 12.68 13.86 -21.86
N CYS A 625 11.46 14.40 -21.97
CA CYS A 625 11.14 15.51 -22.86
C CYS A 625 10.99 16.84 -22.12
N GLY A 626 10.85 16.86 -20.79
CA GLY A 626 10.42 18.05 -20.04
C GLY A 626 8.95 17.96 -19.64
N PHE A 627 8.49 18.85 -18.76
CA PHE A 627 7.08 18.84 -18.33
C PHE A 627 6.13 19.17 -19.49
N TRP A 628 4.98 18.49 -19.49
CA TRP A 628 3.95 18.69 -20.49
C TRP A 628 2.77 19.46 -19.89
N PHE A 629 2.50 20.65 -20.42
CA PHE A 629 1.40 21.50 -19.99
C PHE A 629 0.42 21.73 -21.13
N LEU A 630 -0.86 21.90 -20.79
CA LEU A 630 -1.87 22.31 -21.76
C LEU A 630 -1.75 23.78 -22.12
N PRO A 631 -2.18 24.19 -23.32
CA PRO A 631 -2.41 25.59 -23.61
C PRO A 631 -3.36 26.20 -22.56
N ASN A 632 -3.04 27.39 -22.06
CA ASN A 632 -3.83 28.07 -21.04
C ASN A 632 -5.31 28.21 -21.45
N GLU A 633 -5.56 28.43 -22.74
CA GLU A 633 -6.88 28.57 -23.33
C GLU A 633 -7.75 27.30 -23.23
N TRP A 634 -7.16 26.12 -22.95
CA TRP A 634 -7.86 24.82 -22.84
C TRP A 634 -7.97 24.35 -21.39
N GLN A 635 -7.27 25.00 -20.47
CA GLN A 635 -7.32 24.64 -19.05
C GLN A 635 -8.61 25.17 -18.39
N PHE A 636 -9.31 26.11 -19.03
CA PHE A 636 -10.59 26.63 -18.56
C PHE A 636 -11.76 25.78 -19.07
N SER A 637 -12.50 25.17 -18.15
CA SER A 637 -13.71 24.39 -18.49
C SER A 637 -14.94 25.25 -18.80
N CYS A 638 -14.88 26.56 -18.52
CA CYS A 638 -15.99 27.46 -18.79
C CYS A 638 -15.79 28.24 -20.09
N ASN A 639 -16.64 27.95 -21.07
CA ASN A 639 -16.67 28.61 -22.39
C ASN A 639 -16.86 30.14 -22.33
N LYS A 640 -17.31 30.69 -21.21
CA LYS A 640 -17.52 32.15 -21.00
C LYS A 640 -16.31 32.85 -20.36
N CYS A 641 -15.43 32.09 -19.71
CA CYS A 641 -14.32 32.58 -18.89
C CYS A 641 -12.94 32.33 -19.56
N GLY A 642 -12.89 31.93 -20.83
CA GLY A 642 -11.62 31.69 -21.53
C GLY A 642 -10.82 32.98 -21.67
N ASP A 643 -9.66 33.06 -21.00
CA ASP A 643 -8.76 34.20 -21.06
C ASP A 643 -8.33 34.48 -22.51
N ASN A 644 -8.60 35.68 -22.99
CA ASN A 644 -8.03 36.21 -24.23
C ASN A 644 -6.53 36.50 -23.96
N PRO A 645 -5.55 35.95 -24.72
CA PRO A 645 -4.12 35.96 -24.32
C PRO A 645 -3.40 37.32 -24.39
N SER A 646 -4.14 38.43 -24.49
CA SER A 646 -3.60 39.76 -24.78
C SER A 646 -3.50 40.70 -23.58
N SER A 647 -3.85 40.26 -22.36
CA SER A 647 -3.66 41.05 -21.15
C SER A 647 -2.42 40.55 -20.38
N GLY A 648 -1.44 41.44 -20.21
CA GLY A 648 -0.15 41.13 -19.58
C GLY A 648 -0.22 40.71 -18.09
N PRO A 649 0.92 40.62 -17.38
CA PRO A 649 1.04 40.02 -16.05
C PRO A 649 0.20 40.67 -14.93
N LEU A 650 -0.51 41.76 -15.21
CA LEU A 650 -1.27 42.60 -14.30
C LEU A 650 -2.57 43.14 -14.95
N GLY A 651 -3.19 42.41 -15.89
CA GLY A 651 -4.33 42.86 -16.70
C GLY A 651 -5.61 43.22 -15.92
N THR A 652 -5.92 44.51 -15.87
CA THR A 652 -7.09 45.17 -15.27
C THR A 652 -8.29 45.26 -16.23
N ASP A 653 -8.87 44.13 -16.65
CA ASP A 653 -10.15 44.19 -17.41
C ASP A 653 -11.11 43.08 -16.95
N ASP A 654 -11.94 43.43 -15.96
CA ASP A 654 -12.83 42.57 -15.17
C ASP A 654 -14.15 42.18 -15.89
N SER A 655 -14.25 42.34 -17.22
CA SER A 655 -15.57 42.36 -17.89
C SER A 655 -16.11 41.00 -18.37
N HIS A 656 -15.38 39.89 -18.19
CA HIS A 656 -15.76 38.58 -18.76
C HIS A 656 -15.63 37.38 -17.81
N THR A 657 -15.71 37.57 -16.49
CA THR A 657 -15.85 36.42 -15.56
C THR A 657 -17.31 35.97 -15.49
N CYS A 658 -17.56 34.74 -15.91
CA CYS A 658 -18.79 34.01 -15.74
C CYS A 658 -19.22 33.91 -14.27
N SER A 659 -20.53 33.90 -14.02
CA SER A 659 -21.15 33.90 -12.68
C SER A 659 -20.57 32.89 -11.70
N ASN A 660 -20.15 31.72 -12.20
CA ASN A 660 -19.61 30.63 -11.41
C ASN A 660 -18.18 30.87 -10.92
N HIS A 661 -17.41 31.74 -11.56
CA HIS A 661 -16.01 32.02 -11.17
C HIS A 661 -15.85 33.41 -10.52
N THR A 662 -16.82 34.31 -10.67
CA THR A 662 -16.77 35.68 -10.11
C THR A 662 -16.43 35.71 -8.63
N GLU A 663 -16.98 34.81 -7.82
CA GLU A 663 -16.70 34.77 -6.37
C GLU A 663 -15.26 34.35 -6.06
N LEU A 664 -14.71 33.37 -6.78
CA LEU A 664 -13.31 32.98 -6.66
C LEU A 664 -12.37 34.12 -7.08
N TYR A 665 -12.67 34.78 -8.20
CA TYR A 665 -11.91 35.95 -8.66
C TYR A 665 -11.93 37.07 -7.61
N SER A 666 -13.10 37.38 -7.06
CA SER A 666 -13.25 38.37 -5.98
C SER A 666 -12.46 37.99 -4.72
N PHE A 667 -12.50 36.71 -4.33
CA PHE A 667 -11.75 36.20 -3.17
C PHE A 667 -10.24 36.37 -3.35
N VAL A 668 -9.70 35.95 -4.50
CA VAL A 668 -8.28 36.03 -4.82
C VAL A 668 -7.81 37.47 -5.02
N SER A 669 -8.66 38.32 -5.59
CA SER A 669 -8.34 39.73 -5.93
C SER A 669 -8.62 40.71 -4.79
N SER A 670 -9.23 40.27 -3.69
CA SER A 670 -9.52 41.14 -2.55
C SER A 670 -8.23 41.67 -1.89
N LEU A 671 -8.25 42.97 -1.56
CA LEU A 671 -7.14 43.82 -1.08
C LEU A 671 -6.57 43.47 0.31
N GLU A 672 -6.63 42.20 0.73
CA GLU A 672 -5.94 41.74 1.94
C GLU A 672 -4.44 41.51 1.69
N PRO A 673 -3.56 41.73 2.68
CA PRO A 673 -2.11 41.89 2.47
C PRO A 673 -1.35 40.60 2.06
N ALA A 674 -1.98 39.42 2.07
CA ALA A 674 -1.32 38.15 1.77
C ALA A 674 -2.12 37.29 0.77
N LEU A 675 -1.42 36.70 -0.21
CA LEU A 675 -1.98 35.75 -1.16
C LEU A 675 -2.49 34.49 -0.42
N PRO A 676 -3.59 33.86 -0.88
CA PRO A 676 -4.13 32.65 -0.26
C PRO A 676 -3.22 31.43 -0.46
N ILE A 677 -3.39 30.42 0.39
CA ILE A 677 -2.74 29.10 0.28
C ILE A 677 -3.72 28.12 -0.34
N PHE A 678 -3.28 27.41 -1.38
CA PHE A 678 -4.10 26.40 -2.04
C PHE A 678 -4.05 25.06 -1.28
N VAL A 679 -5.18 24.35 -1.22
CA VAL A 679 -5.28 22.99 -0.67
C VAL A 679 -5.89 22.02 -1.69
N GLY A 680 -5.06 21.12 -2.22
CA GLY A 680 -5.42 20.13 -3.23
C GLY A 680 -5.38 18.69 -2.70
N LEU A 681 -6.42 18.28 -1.97
CA LEU A 681 -6.55 16.93 -1.41
C LEU A 681 -7.80 16.18 -1.87
N SER A 682 -8.57 16.73 -2.80
CA SER A 682 -9.90 16.18 -3.11
C SER A 682 -9.88 14.91 -3.94
N SER A 683 -8.83 14.69 -4.75
CA SER A 683 -8.55 13.38 -5.37
C SER A 683 -8.37 12.29 -4.32
N ILE A 684 -7.67 12.61 -3.21
CA ILE A 684 -7.45 11.71 -2.08
C ILE A 684 -8.77 11.38 -1.36
N GLY A 685 -9.73 12.32 -1.35
CA GLY A 685 -11.10 12.07 -0.88
C GLY A 685 -11.86 11.05 -1.75
N SER A 686 -11.85 11.24 -3.08
CA SER A 686 -12.42 10.27 -4.03
C SER A 686 -11.73 8.90 -4.00
N MET A 687 -10.49 8.82 -3.51
CA MET A 687 -9.73 7.60 -3.28
C MET A 687 -9.94 6.99 -1.89
N GLY A 688 -10.97 7.42 -1.14
CA GLY A 688 -11.34 6.80 0.13
C GLY A 688 -10.44 7.13 1.33
N PHE A 689 -9.40 7.95 1.16
CA PHE A 689 -8.48 8.28 2.25
C PHE A 689 -9.04 9.35 3.20
N MET A 690 -9.97 10.19 2.75
CA MET A 690 -10.63 11.25 3.56
C MET A 690 -11.90 10.72 4.23
N LYS A 691 -11.75 9.95 5.31
CA LYS A 691 -12.87 9.33 6.03
C LYS A 691 -13.72 10.33 6.83
N ASN A 692 -13.10 11.40 7.35
CA ASN A 692 -13.77 12.42 8.15
C ASN A 692 -13.50 13.83 7.59
N PRO A 693 -14.26 14.27 6.56
CA PRO A 693 -14.10 15.59 5.98
C PRO A 693 -14.29 16.75 6.97
N LEU A 694 -15.12 16.56 8.00
CA LEU A 694 -15.38 17.59 9.01
C LEU A 694 -14.15 17.86 9.89
N ALA A 695 -13.44 16.81 10.32
CA ALA A 695 -12.20 16.95 11.10
C ALA A 695 -11.11 17.68 10.30
N PHE A 696 -10.99 17.37 9.01
CA PHE A 696 -10.09 18.07 8.10
C PHE A 696 -10.41 19.57 7.99
N LEU A 697 -11.69 19.94 7.85
CA LEU A 697 -12.10 21.35 7.83
C LEU A 697 -11.81 22.07 9.16
N ARG A 698 -11.96 21.39 10.31
CA ARG A 698 -11.60 21.94 11.63
C ARG A 698 -10.10 22.16 11.82
N ILE A 699 -9.25 21.30 11.24
CA ILE A 699 -7.80 21.57 11.21
C ILE A 699 -7.53 22.83 10.42
N LEU A 700 -8.10 22.96 9.21
CA LEU A 700 -7.91 24.16 8.40
C LEU A 700 -8.39 25.41 9.14
N GLU A 701 -9.51 25.35 9.85
CA GLU A 701 -9.96 26.45 10.73
C GLU A 701 -8.89 26.82 11.77
N SER A 702 -8.32 25.83 12.46
CA SER A 702 -7.29 26.04 13.47
C SER A 702 -5.98 26.59 12.86
N VAL A 703 -5.58 26.09 11.68
CA VAL A 703 -4.42 26.61 10.93
C VAL A 703 -4.65 28.05 10.50
N ILE A 704 -5.86 28.40 10.06
CA ILE A 704 -6.25 29.77 9.71
C ILE A 704 -6.13 30.69 10.93
N GLN A 705 -6.55 30.22 12.10
CA GLN A 705 -6.43 30.99 13.35
C GLN A 705 -4.96 31.20 13.77
N ILE A 706 -4.10 30.19 13.60
CA ILE A 706 -2.68 30.25 13.96
C ILE A 706 -1.88 31.12 12.98
N THR A 707 -2.10 30.94 11.69
CA THR A 707 -1.27 31.53 10.62
C THR A 707 -1.81 32.86 10.13
N GLY A 708 -3.11 33.11 10.27
CA GLY A 708 -3.80 34.29 9.76
C GLY A 708 -4.06 34.28 8.25
N TYR A 709 -3.48 33.34 7.50
CA TYR A 709 -3.62 33.23 6.04
C TYR A 709 -5.02 32.81 5.60
N ARG A 710 -5.33 33.15 4.35
CA ARG A 710 -6.54 32.70 3.65
C ARG A 710 -6.25 31.42 2.88
N PHE A 711 -7.26 30.57 2.71
CA PHE A 711 -7.13 29.28 2.06
C PHE A 711 -8.17 29.08 0.97
N ILE A 712 -7.80 28.32 -0.06
CA ILE A 712 -8.69 27.90 -1.15
C ILE A 712 -8.68 26.39 -1.21
N ILE A 713 -9.85 25.77 -1.24
CA ILE A 713 -10.01 24.33 -1.44
C ILE A 713 -10.92 24.05 -2.63
N LEU A 714 -10.46 23.15 -3.50
CA LEU A 714 -11.23 22.67 -4.65
C LEU A 714 -11.84 21.31 -4.34
N THR A 715 -13.14 21.20 -4.06
CA THR A 715 -13.79 19.94 -3.60
C THR A 715 -13.87 18.85 -4.67
N ALA A 716 -13.68 19.21 -5.95
CA ALA A 716 -13.65 18.27 -7.06
C ALA A 716 -14.95 17.44 -7.25
N GLY A 717 -16.07 17.85 -6.67
CA GLY A 717 -17.31 17.05 -6.68
C GLY A 717 -17.32 15.89 -5.67
N TYR A 718 -16.39 15.85 -4.70
CA TYR A 718 -16.39 14.79 -3.67
C TYR A 718 -17.50 15.04 -2.64
N GLU A 719 -18.65 14.37 -2.85
CA GLU A 719 -19.90 14.58 -2.10
C GLU A 719 -19.75 14.64 -0.57
N PRO A 720 -19.02 13.73 0.12
CA PRO A 720 -18.86 13.81 1.58
C PRO A 720 -18.21 15.10 2.08
N LEU A 721 -17.26 15.65 1.33
CA LEU A 721 -16.63 16.93 1.67
C LEU A 721 -17.58 18.09 1.39
N GLU A 722 -18.35 18.05 0.29
CA GLU A 722 -19.35 19.08 -0.02
C GLU A 722 -20.45 19.14 1.05
N VAL A 723 -20.93 17.98 1.51
CA VAL A 723 -21.91 17.88 2.60
C VAL A 723 -21.35 18.47 3.90
N ALA A 724 -20.09 18.18 4.24
CA ALA A 724 -19.45 18.75 5.42
C ALA A 724 -19.31 20.29 5.33
N ILE A 725 -18.96 20.82 4.15
CA ILE A 725 -18.86 22.26 3.89
C ILE A 725 -20.23 22.93 4.04
N CYS A 726 -21.28 22.39 3.41
CA CYS A 726 -22.64 22.93 3.52
C CYS A 726 -23.14 22.93 4.98
N THR A 727 -22.79 21.88 5.74
CA THR A 727 -23.12 21.78 7.18
C THR A 727 -22.47 22.92 7.99
N LEU A 728 -21.19 23.22 7.75
CA LEU A 728 -20.50 24.32 8.42
C LEU A 728 -20.95 25.70 7.95
N ALA A 729 -21.33 25.83 6.68
CA ALA A 729 -21.85 27.07 6.09
C ALA A 729 -23.30 27.40 6.52
N GLN A 730 -24.00 26.46 7.18
CA GLN A 730 -25.44 26.56 7.48
C GLN A 730 -26.33 26.74 6.23
N GLU A 731 -25.87 26.23 5.08
CA GLU A 731 -26.56 26.29 3.79
C GLU A 731 -27.35 24.99 3.51
N PRO A 732 -28.41 25.01 2.69
CA PRO A 732 -29.17 23.81 2.35
C PRO A 732 -28.32 22.81 1.56
N VAL A 733 -28.28 21.54 2.01
CA VAL A 733 -27.48 20.42 1.47
C VAL A 733 -27.66 20.17 -0.05
N LYS A 734 -28.74 20.66 -0.67
CA LYS A 734 -29.03 20.50 -2.10
C LYS A 734 -28.36 21.52 -3.04
N ARG A 735 -27.62 22.51 -2.53
CA ARG A 735 -26.94 23.50 -3.40
C ARG A 735 -25.64 22.91 -3.94
N SER A 736 -25.50 22.84 -5.26
CA SER A 736 -24.22 22.51 -5.90
C SER A 736 -23.21 23.63 -5.62
N LEU A 737 -22.00 23.29 -5.14
CA LEU A 737 -20.91 24.24 -4.85
C LEU A 737 -20.25 24.82 -6.12
N GLN A 738 -20.98 24.91 -7.23
CA GLN A 738 -20.50 25.45 -8.50
C GLN A 738 -20.31 26.97 -8.50
N GLU A 739 -20.91 27.71 -7.57
CA GLU A 739 -20.74 29.16 -7.42
C GLU A 739 -19.66 29.51 -6.37
N GLY A 740 -19.25 28.53 -5.56
CA GLY A 740 -18.34 28.72 -4.44
C GLY A 740 -19.07 29.08 -3.13
N VAL A 741 -18.44 28.78 -2.00
CA VAL A 741 -18.91 29.17 -0.66
C VAL A 741 -17.71 29.53 0.21
N SER A 742 -17.81 30.65 0.92
CA SER A 742 -16.84 31.04 1.94
C SER A 742 -17.29 30.61 3.33
N ILE A 743 -16.42 29.94 4.07
CA ILE A 743 -16.61 29.57 5.48
C ILE A 743 -15.52 30.17 6.37
N PHE A 744 -15.69 30.08 7.69
CA PHE A 744 -14.77 30.62 8.70
C PHE A 744 -14.49 32.13 8.53
N ASN A 745 -15.56 32.94 8.55
CA ASN A 745 -15.51 34.40 8.40
C ASN A 745 -14.83 34.87 7.10
N GLY A 746 -15.01 34.15 6.00
CA GLY A 746 -14.45 34.54 4.71
C GLY A 746 -12.98 34.22 4.53
N LYS A 747 -12.39 33.34 5.36
CA LYS A 747 -10.97 32.96 5.24
C LYS A 747 -10.72 31.65 4.50
N LEU A 748 -11.73 30.79 4.36
CA LEU A 748 -11.64 29.57 3.56
C LEU A 748 -12.67 29.62 2.43
N PHE A 749 -12.20 29.63 1.19
CA PHE A 749 -13.06 29.56 0.00
C PHE A 749 -13.12 28.12 -0.53
N CYS A 750 -14.32 27.58 -0.63
CA CYS A 750 -14.60 26.23 -1.07
C CYS A 750 -15.30 26.24 -2.44
N PHE A 751 -14.76 25.51 -3.42
CA PHE A 751 -15.27 25.54 -4.78
C PHE A 751 -15.26 24.15 -5.43
N SER A 752 -16.36 23.74 -6.07
CA SER A 752 -16.44 22.44 -6.75
C SER A 752 -16.06 22.51 -8.24
N GLY A 753 -16.11 23.70 -8.83
CA GLY A 753 -15.74 23.88 -10.22
C GLY A 753 -14.25 23.69 -10.49
N MET A 754 -13.90 23.60 -11.77
CA MET A 754 -12.51 23.48 -12.20
C MET A 754 -11.87 24.85 -12.44
N VAL A 755 -10.59 24.94 -12.10
CA VAL A 755 -9.75 26.14 -12.29
C VAL A 755 -8.35 25.69 -12.73
N PRO A 756 -7.75 26.32 -13.75
CA PRO A 756 -6.38 26.04 -14.15
C PRO A 756 -5.39 26.25 -13.01
N TYR A 757 -4.50 25.29 -12.74
CA TYR A 757 -3.42 25.48 -11.76
C TYR A 757 -2.44 26.57 -12.19
N ASN A 758 -2.13 26.70 -13.49
CA ASN A 758 -1.29 27.78 -14.00
C ASN A 758 -1.83 29.18 -13.68
N TRP A 759 -3.16 29.32 -13.67
CA TRP A 759 -3.82 30.58 -13.32
C TRP A 759 -3.90 30.78 -11.80
N LEU A 760 -4.26 29.72 -11.07
CA LEU A 760 -4.51 29.77 -9.62
C LEU A 760 -3.20 29.89 -8.82
N PHE A 761 -2.21 29.06 -9.11
CA PHE A 761 -0.98 28.96 -8.31
C PHE A 761 -0.15 30.23 -8.36
N ARG A 762 -0.13 30.95 -9.50
CA ARG A 762 0.49 32.28 -9.61
C ARG A 762 -0.14 33.33 -8.70
N ARG A 763 -1.34 33.06 -8.18
CA ARG A 763 -2.08 33.91 -7.23
C ARG A 763 -2.16 33.28 -5.84
N CYS A 764 -1.37 32.25 -5.57
CA CYS A 764 -1.25 31.63 -4.26
C CYS A 764 0.14 31.88 -3.67
N ALA A 765 0.23 31.92 -2.34
CA ALA A 765 1.51 32.03 -1.65
C ALA A 765 2.26 30.68 -1.61
N ALA A 766 1.52 29.58 -1.50
CA ALA A 766 2.02 28.21 -1.46
C ALA A 766 0.89 27.23 -1.83
N ALA A 767 1.26 25.98 -2.11
CA ALA A 767 0.31 24.90 -2.37
C ALA A 767 0.50 23.73 -1.38
N ILE A 768 -0.57 23.34 -0.69
CA ILE A 768 -0.67 22.11 0.09
C ILE A 768 -1.32 21.05 -0.79
N HIS A 769 -0.63 19.93 -1.05
CA HIS A 769 -1.16 18.87 -1.90
C HIS A 769 -0.56 17.51 -1.56
N HIS A 770 -1.06 16.47 -2.20
CA HIS A 770 -0.67 15.09 -1.91
C HIS A 770 0.58 14.59 -2.67
N GLY A 771 1.31 15.48 -3.36
CA GLY A 771 2.50 15.09 -4.12
C GLY A 771 2.21 14.42 -5.46
N GLY A 772 1.01 14.57 -6.03
CA GLY A 772 0.72 14.08 -7.38
C GLY A 772 1.50 14.87 -8.43
N SER A 773 2.13 14.16 -9.37
CA SER A 773 3.01 14.71 -10.41
C SER A 773 2.51 16.01 -11.08
N GLY A 774 1.25 16.05 -11.53
CA GLY A 774 0.66 17.26 -12.13
C GLY A 774 0.54 18.47 -11.17
N SER A 775 0.22 18.25 -9.90
CA SER A 775 0.21 19.34 -8.89
C SER A 775 1.63 19.81 -8.57
N THR A 776 2.57 18.87 -8.46
CA THR A 776 3.99 19.16 -8.24
C THR A 776 4.57 19.97 -9.40
N ALA A 777 4.34 19.52 -10.63
CA ALA A 777 4.79 20.20 -11.85
C ALA A 777 4.20 21.61 -11.98
N ALA A 778 2.90 21.77 -11.72
CA ALA A 778 2.27 23.09 -11.79
C ALA A 778 2.79 24.07 -10.72
N ALA A 779 3.09 23.59 -9.51
CA ALA A 779 3.64 24.43 -8.45
C ALA A 779 5.10 24.82 -8.73
N LEU A 780 5.92 23.87 -9.22
CA LEU A 780 7.26 24.14 -9.71
C LEU A 780 7.26 25.18 -10.84
N HIS A 781 6.42 25.01 -11.84
CA HIS A 781 6.31 25.94 -12.97
C HIS A 781 5.74 27.32 -12.57
N ALA A 782 4.91 27.38 -11.53
CA ALA A 782 4.42 28.64 -10.97
C ALA A 782 5.44 29.34 -10.06
N GLY A 783 6.52 28.65 -9.65
CA GLY A 783 7.53 29.18 -8.74
C GLY A 783 7.04 29.39 -7.32
N ILE A 784 6.05 28.60 -6.88
CA ILE A 784 5.52 28.70 -5.52
C ILE A 784 6.03 27.56 -4.63
N PRO A 785 6.28 27.82 -3.34
CA PRO A 785 6.56 26.78 -2.37
C PRO A 785 5.46 25.73 -2.27
N GLN A 786 5.85 24.50 -1.98
CA GLN A 786 4.97 23.35 -1.87
C GLN A 786 5.00 22.78 -0.45
N ILE A 787 3.88 22.23 0.01
CA ILE A 787 3.76 21.49 1.25
C ILE A 787 3.10 20.15 0.92
N ILE A 788 3.88 19.08 1.02
CA ILE A 788 3.50 17.80 0.45
C ILE A 788 3.13 16.81 1.55
N CYS A 789 1.96 16.19 1.42
CA CYS A 789 1.50 15.10 2.26
C CYS A 789 1.30 13.84 1.41
N PRO A 790 2.32 12.96 1.29
CA PRO A 790 2.20 11.77 0.46
C PRO A 790 1.30 10.71 1.11
N PHE A 791 0.54 9.99 0.28
CA PHE A 791 -0.38 8.92 0.70
C PHE A 791 -0.01 7.56 0.10
N MET A 792 0.52 7.54 -1.13
CA MET A 792 0.84 6.30 -1.85
C MET A 792 1.86 6.57 -2.96
N MET A 793 2.48 5.50 -3.47
CA MET A 793 3.06 5.53 -4.81
C MET A 793 4.22 6.54 -4.98
N ASP A 794 4.34 7.14 -6.16
CA ASP A 794 5.34 8.16 -6.51
C ASP A 794 5.27 9.43 -5.65
N GLN A 795 4.20 9.63 -4.89
CA GLN A 795 4.02 10.80 -4.03
C GLN A 795 5.12 10.93 -2.97
N PHE A 796 5.58 9.80 -2.41
CA PHE A 796 6.66 9.82 -1.42
C PHE A 796 7.98 10.26 -2.06
N TYR A 797 8.27 9.76 -3.26
CA TYR A 797 9.44 10.18 -4.04
C TYR A 797 9.40 11.68 -4.33
N TRP A 798 8.27 12.21 -4.81
CA TRP A 798 8.11 13.64 -5.06
C TRP A 798 8.23 14.48 -3.79
N ALA A 799 7.64 14.04 -2.68
CA ALA A 799 7.72 14.75 -1.40
C ALA A 799 9.19 14.90 -0.93
N GLU A 800 9.96 13.82 -1.01
CA GLU A 800 11.38 13.83 -0.67
C GLU A 800 12.17 14.69 -1.67
N LYS A 801 11.96 14.51 -2.97
CA LYS A 801 12.71 15.25 -4.00
C LYS A 801 12.48 16.76 -3.92
N MET A 802 11.25 17.21 -3.68
CA MET A 802 10.94 18.64 -3.50
C MET A 802 11.59 19.22 -2.24
N THR A 803 11.71 18.42 -1.18
CA THR A 803 12.44 18.81 0.03
C THR A 803 13.94 18.97 -0.27
N TRP A 804 14.52 18.04 -1.03
CA TRP A 804 15.93 18.09 -1.44
C TRP A 804 16.25 19.27 -2.35
N LEU A 805 15.33 19.64 -3.26
CA LEU A 805 15.44 20.84 -4.10
C LEU A 805 15.25 22.15 -3.31
N GLY A 806 14.84 22.07 -2.05
CA GLY A 806 14.63 23.24 -1.20
C GLY A 806 13.33 24.01 -1.49
N VAL A 807 12.45 23.48 -2.34
CA VAL A 807 11.17 24.10 -2.74
C VAL A 807 9.98 23.68 -1.87
N ALA A 808 10.22 22.74 -0.93
CA ALA A 808 9.24 22.27 0.05
C ALA A 808 9.91 22.04 1.42
N PRO A 809 9.17 22.18 2.54
CA PRO A 809 9.62 21.71 3.83
C PRO A 809 9.50 20.18 3.93
N GLN A 810 9.89 19.62 5.08
CA GLN A 810 9.76 18.19 5.33
C GLN A 810 8.33 17.67 5.09
N PRO A 811 8.16 16.49 4.46
CA PRO A 811 6.85 15.96 4.13
C PRO A 811 5.93 15.82 5.35
N LEU A 812 4.67 16.22 5.18
CA LEU A 812 3.65 16.00 6.19
C LEU A 812 3.27 14.51 6.24
N LYS A 813 2.94 14.02 7.44
CA LYS A 813 2.32 12.71 7.61
C LYS A 813 0.81 12.82 7.40
N ARG A 814 0.19 11.74 6.94
CA ARG A 814 -1.26 11.65 6.72
C ARG A 814 -2.11 12.21 7.86
N ASN A 815 -1.77 11.88 9.11
CA ASN A 815 -2.49 12.31 10.30
C ASN A 815 -2.40 13.82 10.57
N HIS A 816 -1.45 14.55 9.98
CA HIS A 816 -1.36 16.00 10.13
C HIS A 816 -2.43 16.76 9.35
N LEU A 817 -3.00 16.17 8.29
CA LEU A 817 -4.07 16.77 7.50
C LEU A 817 -5.38 15.98 7.58
N LEU A 818 -5.32 14.66 7.72
CA LEU A 818 -6.47 13.76 7.82
C LEU A 818 -6.37 12.91 9.10
N PRO A 819 -6.58 13.52 10.29
CA PRO A 819 -6.56 12.80 11.56
C PRO A 819 -7.82 11.95 11.70
N GLU A 820 -7.72 10.99 12.60
CA GLU A 820 -8.70 9.93 12.74
C GLU A 820 -9.43 9.97 14.12
N SER A 821 -9.14 10.95 15.01
CA SER A 821 -9.76 11.11 16.35
C SER A 821 -9.81 12.57 16.91
N ASN A 822 -10.24 12.77 18.17
CA ASN A 822 -10.84 13.96 18.85
C ASN A 822 -10.09 15.33 18.83
N ASP A 823 -10.77 16.40 19.30
CA ASP A 823 -10.38 17.84 19.21
C ASP A 823 -8.94 18.20 19.66
N GLU A 824 -8.32 17.49 20.62
CA GLU A 824 -6.91 17.74 21.00
C GLU A 824 -5.92 17.40 19.87
N SER A 825 -6.20 16.35 19.09
CA SER A 825 -5.37 15.95 17.95
C SER A 825 -5.45 16.94 16.78
N ILE A 826 -6.56 17.69 16.69
CA ILE A 826 -6.78 18.72 15.67
C ILE A 826 -5.81 19.89 15.89
N MET A 827 -5.64 20.33 17.13
CA MET A 827 -4.73 21.45 17.44
C MET A 827 -3.26 21.09 17.24
N GLU A 828 -2.83 19.88 17.60
CA GLU A 828 -1.46 19.41 17.35
C GLU A 828 -1.19 19.31 15.84
N ALA A 829 -2.10 18.69 15.09
CA ALA A 829 -2.05 18.62 13.63
C ALA A 829 -1.98 20.04 13.01
N ALA A 830 -2.82 20.95 13.49
CA ALA A 830 -2.83 22.35 13.03
C ALA A 830 -1.51 23.08 13.32
N GLN A 831 -0.87 22.85 14.45
CA GLN A 831 0.45 23.43 14.75
C GLN A 831 1.53 22.91 13.80
N VAL A 832 1.52 21.62 13.47
CA VAL A 832 2.47 21.03 12.51
C VAL A 832 2.25 21.60 11.11
N VAL A 833 1.00 21.69 10.66
CA VAL A 833 0.66 22.27 9.36
C VAL A 833 1.02 23.76 9.32
N ALA A 834 0.74 24.51 10.39
CA ALA A 834 1.11 25.92 10.50
C ALA A 834 2.64 26.12 10.43
N LYS A 835 3.41 25.25 11.10
CA LYS A 835 4.86 25.27 11.00
C LYS A 835 5.33 25.00 9.57
N ALA A 836 4.78 24.00 8.90
CA ALA A 836 5.10 23.72 7.50
C ALA A 836 4.75 24.90 6.58
N VAL A 837 3.66 25.63 6.86
CA VAL A 837 3.31 26.87 6.16
C VAL A 837 4.39 27.94 6.36
N TYR A 838 4.84 28.17 7.59
CA TYR A 838 5.91 29.14 7.85
C TYR A 838 7.24 28.74 7.20
N ASP A 839 7.61 27.47 7.27
CA ASP A 839 8.85 26.94 6.66
C ASP A 839 8.81 27.08 5.13
N ALA A 840 7.68 26.73 4.51
CA ALA A 840 7.47 26.88 3.06
C ALA A 840 7.53 28.34 2.61
N LEU A 841 7.00 29.26 3.41
CA LEU A 841 6.99 30.70 3.11
C LEU A 841 8.29 31.43 3.49
N SER A 842 9.30 30.71 3.99
CA SER A 842 10.62 31.27 4.24
C SER A 842 11.24 31.84 2.96
N SER A 843 12.08 32.87 3.09
CA SER A 843 12.75 33.48 1.92
C SER A 843 13.54 32.45 1.13
N LYS A 844 14.27 31.58 1.83
CA LYS A 844 15.06 30.50 1.22
C LYS A 844 14.22 29.60 0.32
N THR A 845 13.10 29.09 0.81
CA THR A 845 12.26 28.16 0.03
C THR A 845 11.58 28.85 -1.14
N ARG A 846 11.18 30.12 -0.96
CA ARG A 846 10.62 30.94 -2.04
C ARG A 846 11.63 31.23 -3.14
N ASP A 847 12.84 31.61 -2.77
CA ASP A 847 13.91 31.91 -3.72
C ASP A 847 14.27 30.65 -4.53
N SER A 848 14.41 29.48 -3.87
CA SER A 848 14.62 28.20 -4.56
C SER A 848 13.46 27.81 -5.47
N ALA A 849 12.21 28.06 -5.08
CA ALA A 849 11.05 27.78 -5.93
C ALA A 849 11.06 28.67 -7.20
N MET A 850 11.44 29.94 -7.07
CA MET A 850 11.57 30.86 -8.20
C MET A 850 12.72 30.48 -9.13
N GLU A 851 13.88 30.11 -8.59
CA GLU A 851 15.05 29.66 -9.38
C GLU A 851 14.70 28.42 -10.23
N ILE A 852 14.03 27.44 -9.62
CA ILE A 852 13.57 26.25 -10.34
C ILE A 852 12.54 26.61 -11.42
N ALA A 853 11.62 27.53 -11.14
CA ALA A 853 10.65 27.98 -12.14
C ALA A 853 11.32 28.68 -13.33
N GLU A 854 12.38 29.46 -13.10
CA GLU A 854 13.17 30.09 -14.16
C GLU A 854 13.84 29.03 -15.05
N ILE A 855 14.43 27.99 -14.46
CA ILE A 855 15.02 26.86 -15.19
C ILE A 855 13.94 26.17 -16.04
N LEU A 856 12.80 25.84 -15.44
CA LEU A 856 11.70 25.15 -16.13
C LEU A 856 11.04 26.01 -17.21
N SER A 857 11.09 27.34 -17.10
CA SER A 857 10.52 28.25 -18.11
C SER A 857 11.24 28.19 -19.46
N LEU A 858 12.45 27.64 -19.50
CA LEU A 858 13.24 27.42 -20.72
C LEU A 858 12.90 26.09 -21.40
N GLU A 859 12.17 25.20 -20.73
CA GLU A 859 11.77 23.91 -21.28
C GLU A 859 10.44 24.00 -22.03
N ASP A 860 10.37 23.36 -23.20
CA ASP A 860 9.11 23.10 -23.89
C ASP A 860 8.97 21.60 -24.12
N GLY A 861 8.44 20.91 -23.11
CA GLY A 861 8.36 19.46 -23.14
C GLY A 861 7.39 18.91 -24.17
N VAL A 862 6.37 19.67 -24.56
CA VAL A 862 5.40 19.27 -25.59
C VAL A 862 6.06 19.33 -26.96
N SER A 863 6.75 20.42 -27.28
CA SER A 863 7.48 20.55 -28.54
C SER A 863 8.60 19.52 -28.66
N GLU A 864 9.32 19.24 -27.58
CA GLU A 864 10.36 18.19 -27.56
C GLU A 864 9.76 16.80 -27.80
N ALA A 865 8.64 16.47 -27.16
CA ALA A 865 7.94 15.20 -27.41
C ALA A 865 7.49 15.08 -28.87
N VAL A 866 6.92 16.13 -29.46
CA VAL A 866 6.52 16.16 -30.88
C VAL A 866 7.73 16.04 -31.81
N ARG A 867 8.85 16.68 -31.50
CA ARG A 867 10.11 16.56 -32.25
C ARG A 867 10.57 15.10 -32.30
N VAL A 868 10.57 14.40 -31.17
CA VAL A 868 10.95 12.98 -31.09
C VAL A 868 9.95 12.10 -31.84
N LEU A 869 8.64 12.34 -31.69
CA LEU A 869 7.61 11.60 -32.44
C LEU A 869 7.77 11.78 -33.96
N ARG A 870 8.08 12.99 -34.41
CA ARG A 870 8.34 13.27 -35.84
C ARG A 870 9.53 12.48 -36.36
N GLU A 871 10.63 12.44 -35.62
CA GLU A 871 11.80 11.63 -35.99
C GLU A 871 11.42 10.15 -36.17
N GLU A 872 10.58 9.62 -35.30
CA GLU A 872 10.08 8.24 -35.43
C GLU A 872 9.17 8.04 -36.66
N VAL A 873 8.32 9.01 -36.98
CA VAL A 873 7.49 8.97 -38.20
C VAL A 873 8.37 9.04 -39.45
N CYS A 874 9.35 9.95 -39.50
CA CYS A 874 10.23 10.17 -40.66
C CYS A 874 11.26 9.07 -40.91
N LYS A 875 11.68 8.31 -39.89
CA LYS A 875 12.57 7.13 -40.06
C LYS A 875 12.03 6.11 -41.08
N VAL A 876 10.72 6.08 -41.32
CA VAL A 876 10.06 5.17 -42.27
C VAL A 876 10.07 5.73 -43.70
N SER A 877 9.94 7.06 -43.87
CA SER A 877 9.90 7.70 -45.19
C SER A 877 11.25 7.69 -45.91
N GLY A 878 12.35 7.62 -45.17
CA GLY A 878 13.73 7.60 -45.70
C GLY A 878 14.24 6.23 -46.14
N GLY A 879 13.52 5.14 -45.85
CA GLY A 879 13.95 3.77 -46.15
C GLY A 879 13.95 3.37 -47.64
N ASN A 880 13.48 4.26 -48.52
CA ASN A 880 13.51 4.07 -49.98
C ASN A 880 14.61 4.90 -50.69
N GLN A 881 15.56 5.49 -49.96
CA GLN A 881 16.78 6.06 -50.53
C GLN A 881 18.01 5.79 -49.66
N MET A 882 18.44 4.52 -49.57
CA MET A 882 19.85 4.10 -49.78
C MET A 882 20.01 2.59 -49.74
#